data_AF-A0A919UFC6-F1
#
_entry.id   AF-A0A919UFC6-F1
#
_cell.length_a   1.000
_cell.length_b   1.000
_cell.length_c   1.000
_cell.angle_alpha   90.00
_cell.angle_beta   90.00
_cell.angle_gamma   90.00
#
_symmetry.space_group_name_H-M   'P 1'
#
loop_
_entity.id
_entity.type
_entity.pdbx_description
1 polymer ?
#
loop_
_entity_poly.entity_id
_entity_poly.type
_entity_poly.pdbx_seq_one_letter_code
_entity_poly.pdbx_strand_id
1 'polypeptide(L)'
;MSRMDIAQRRVLGLVAVASWILIDAIRAAGPLLSSLADSGAAFAVGAALLTFASGGVLAWIAALAGRHFGHGVVVLFLLGVVALARLGLPLLGGAWLVSAALYLTALSLAVVVLAARVAMGNGGSPTLLAGTALGAAAAVAEQTVLRTWDAVWRGDLLGWVAIAGVALLALASGWRTMRLEPSASSRGWWAYGLLWSLMVLAFANVSWLNAQTGLRMSATALLAIASLSTAALLAGQATVTSRVTVTVLGAVGLGALSVLMLRPGLAAAIALPVAVSVLSLAAASVMRSTPSAPGRRLGAATVLGLAVVVPMLLVQLDAQVTLPGTAAVVMVVAGAAVIVGAVWRAWTAAPRPEASSAGADVGDGATRATPDRARAPWIAPGVLLRATLGFVVAGALAAWTFTTYETPRALSENFLPAPTAMTWSVNHGVQPEVTGGPDVRLDEVAATIRGSAADVVMLQEVSRGWLAGGGADVLEYLAGELQLPYAYAGADGPQFGNAILTSREHANPRSITLPAGDGPHARSAVAVDFMGATFASTRLDPRQIGGGEAQAEALIDWLDVPQPLVIGGDLGDVPSSAVLAVLSDAGFASAQDVAGTSGVTYLGTDPAGGEALTLDYLMGRGVEFRDIETLGVPWSDHLPLLARVATGATAPTEAGEDLNEIQPEAGTSPSPSTSATASPSTDSE
;
A
#
# COMPACT_ATOMS: atom_id res chain seq x y z
N MET A 1 -24.19 8.27 31.05
CA MET A 1 -23.81 7.39 29.92
C MET A 1 -24.42 6.02 30.17
N SER A 2 -25.17 5.46 29.22
CA SER A 2 -25.89 4.20 29.44
C SER A 2 -24.92 3.01 29.49
N ARG A 3 -25.31 1.89 30.14
CA ARG A 3 -24.51 0.64 30.11
C ARG A 3 -24.27 0.15 28.68
N MET A 4 -25.25 0.37 27.80
CA MET A 4 -25.18 0.02 26.39
C MET A 4 -24.15 0.86 25.64
N ASP A 5 -24.07 2.17 25.92
CA ASP A 5 -23.05 3.06 25.33
C ASP A 5 -21.63 2.63 25.74
N ILE A 6 -21.46 2.16 26.98
CA ILE A 6 -20.17 1.66 27.48
C ILE A 6 -19.76 0.38 26.72
N ALA A 7 -20.69 -0.56 26.54
CA ALA A 7 -20.43 -1.79 25.79
C ALA A 7 -20.06 -1.50 24.33
N GLN A 8 -20.82 -0.62 23.66
CA GLN A 8 -20.56 -0.18 22.28
C GLN A 8 -19.16 0.44 22.13
N ARG A 9 -18.79 1.36 23.03
CA ARG A 9 -17.47 2.02 23.00
C ARG A 9 -16.32 1.03 23.18
N ARG A 10 -16.48 0.02 24.04
CA ARG A 10 -15.46 -1.00 24.29
C ARG A 10 -15.27 -1.90 23.07
N VAL A 11 -16.37 -2.36 22.47
CA VAL A 11 -16.30 -3.24 21.30
C VAL A 11 -15.82 -2.51 20.06
N LEU A 12 -16.17 -1.23 19.91
CA LEU A 12 -15.60 -0.38 18.85
C LEU A 12 -14.06 -0.35 18.93
N GLY A 13 -13.49 -0.31 20.13
CA GLY A 13 -12.04 -0.42 20.34
C GLY A 13 -11.47 -1.82 20.05
N LEU A 14 -12.18 -2.88 20.46
CA LEU A 14 -11.81 -4.27 20.16
C LEU A 14 -11.71 -4.51 18.64
N VAL A 15 -12.72 -4.07 17.89
CA VAL A 15 -12.72 -4.23 16.43
C VAL A 15 -11.59 -3.42 15.81
N ALA A 16 -11.37 -2.17 16.24
CA ALA A 16 -10.29 -1.36 15.71
C ALA A 16 -8.91 -2.02 15.89
N VAL A 17 -8.62 -2.57 17.08
CA VAL A 17 -7.36 -3.27 17.33
C VAL A 17 -7.26 -4.58 16.56
N ALA A 18 -8.35 -5.37 16.50
CA ALA A 18 -8.36 -6.60 15.70
C ALA A 18 -8.14 -6.33 14.22
N SER A 19 -8.75 -5.25 13.70
CA SER A 19 -8.57 -4.81 12.32
C SER A 19 -7.14 -4.36 12.05
N TRP A 20 -6.58 -3.54 12.94
CA TRP A 20 -5.19 -3.12 12.85
C TRP A 20 -4.25 -4.33 12.76
N ILE A 21 -4.40 -5.30 13.67
CA ILE A 21 -3.58 -6.50 13.67
C ILE A 21 -3.68 -7.31 12.38
N LEU A 22 -4.89 -7.48 11.84
CA LEU A 22 -5.08 -8.24 10.60
C LEU A 22 -4.40 -7.57 9.41
N ILE A 23 -4.41 -6.23 9.33
CA ILE A 23 -3.74 -5.50 8.25
C ILE A 23 -2.23 -5.78 8.29
N ASP A 24 -1.61 -5.60 9.46
CA ASP A 24 -0.17 -5.86 9.62
C ASP A 24 0.19 -7.32 9.32
N ALA A 25 -0.64 -8.27 9.78
CA ALA A 25 -0.41 -9.69 9.54
C ALA A 25 -0.47 -10.05 8.04
N ILE A 26 -1.41 -9.47 7.30
CA ILE A 26 -1.52 -9.72 5.85
C ILE A 26 -0.34 -9.10 5.10
N ARG A 27 0.10 -7.89 5.46
CA ARG A 27 1.29 -7.27 4.86
C ARG A 27 2.55 -8.09 5.17
N ALA A 28 2.71 -8.54 6.41
CA ALA A 28 3.80 -9.44 6.81
C ALA A 28 3.80 -10.78 6.04
N ALA A 29 2.61 -11.33 5.75
CA ALA A 29 2.50 -12.59 5.00
C ALA A 29 2.84 -12.45 3.52
N GLY A 30 2.84 -11.24 2.96
CA GLY A 30 3.01 -10.99 1.54
C GLY A 30 4.37 -11.42 0.97
N PRO A 31 5.51 -10.93 1.48
CA PRO A 31 6.85 -11.37 1.07
C PRO A 31 7.05 -12.87 1.27
N LEU A 32 6.47 -13.41 2.33
CA LEU A 32 6.56 -14.83 2.68
C LEU A 32 5.76 -15.71 1.72
N LEU A 33 4.63 -15.23 1.21
CA LEU A 33 3.88 -15.91 0.14
C LEU A 33 4.57 -15.74 -1.22
N SER A 34 5.24 -14.60 -1.44
CA SER A 34 6.02 -14.34 -2.64
C SER A 34 7.18 -15.32 -2.76
N SER A 35 7.95 -15.54 -1.68
CA SER A 35 9.06 -16.50 -1.69
C SER A 35 8.60 -17.95 -1.92
N LEU A 36 7.39 -18.30 -1.52
CA LEU A 36 6.81 -19.62 -1.86
C LEU A 36 6.52 -19.76 -3.37
N ALA A 37 6.39 -18.65 -4.09
CA ALA A 37 6.16 -18.67 -5.54
C ALA A 37 7.42 -19.07 -6.32
N ASP A 38 8.62 -18.90 -5.74
CA ASP A 38 9.89 -19.39 -6.30
C ASP A 38 9.87 -20.92 -6.42
N SER A 39 9.21 -21.61 -5.49
CA SER A 39 8.95 -23.06 -5.56
C SER A 39 7.78 -23.43 -6.48
N GLY A 40 7.03 -22.44 -6.99
CA GLY A 40 5.92 -22.59 -7.92
C GLY A 40 4.66 -21.79 -7.54
N ALA A 41 4.13 -21.01 -8.48
CA ALA A 41 2.96 -20.15 -8.28
C ALA A 41 1.72 -20.88 -7.71
N ALA A 42 1.46 -22.12 -8.15
CA ALA A 42 0.34 -22.92 -7.64
C ALA A 42 0.47 -23.24 -6.15
N PHE A 43 1.70 -23.42 -5.65
CA PHE A 43 1.97 -23.68 -4.25
C PHE A 43 1.69 -22.44 -3.39
N ALA A 44 2.18 -21.27 -3.80
CA ALA A 44 1.90 -19.99 -3.14
C ALA A 44 0.39 -19.67 -3.09
N VAL A 45 -0.32 -19.85 -4.22
CA VAL A 45 -1.78 -19.68 -4.28
C VAL A 45 -2.49 -20.65 -3.33
N GLY A 46 -2.09 -21.92 -3.32
CA GLY A 46 -2.63 -22.93 -2.42
C GLY A 46 -2.42 -22.57 -0.94
N ALA A 47 -1.22 -22.12 -0.58
CA ALA A 47 -0.87 -21.68 0.77
C ALA A 47 -1.70 -20.46 1.21
N ALA A 48 -1.88 -19.47 0.33
CA ALA A 48 -2.71 -18.30 0.58
C ALA A 48 -4.18 -18.71 0.80
N LEU A 49 -4.77 -19.49 -0.11
CA LEU A 49 -6.16 -19.95 0.01
C LEU A 49 -6.37 -20.75 1.30
N LEU A 50 -5.45 -21.67 1.61
CA LEU A 50 -5.51 -22.48 2.84
C LEU A 50 -5.41 -21.62 4.09
N THR A 51 -4.52 -20.62 4.12
CA THR A 51 -4.32 -19.73 5.27
C THR A 51 -5.59 -18.95 5.59
N PHE A 52 -6.20 -18.32 4.59
CA PHE A 52 -7.40 -17.52 4.78
C PHE A 52 -8.65 -18.39 5.03
N ALA A 53 -8.76 -19.57 4.41
CA ALA A 53 -9.83 -20.52 4.72
C ALA A 53 -9.72 -21.05 6.16
N SER A 54 -8.50 -21.37 6.59
CA SER A 54 -8.17 -21.82 7.95
C SER A 54 -8.56 -20.80 9.02
N GLY A 55 -8.41 -19.50 8.77
CA GLY A 55 -8.86 -18.47 9.72
C GLY A 55 -10.37 -18.55 10.04
N GLY A 56 -11.20 -18.92 9.05
CA GLY A 56 -12.62 -19.20 9.26
C GLY A 56 -12.88 -20.44 10.12
N VAL A 57 -12.10 -21.51 9.90
CA VAL A 57 -12.17 -22.75 10.67
C VAL A 57 -11.72 -22.52 12.12
N LEU A 58 -10.62 -21.80 12.33
CA LEU A 58 -10.11 -21.41 13.66
C LEU A 58 -11.14 -20.55 14.41
N ALA A 59 -11.77 -19.59 13.74
CA ALA A 59 -12.84 -18.79 14.34
C ALA A 59 -14.03 -19.65 14.80
N TRP A 60 -14.37 -20.69 14.03
CA TRP A 60 -15.43 -21.61 14.39
C TRP A 60 -15.06 -22.49 15.58
N ILE A 61 -13.85 -23.07 15.59
CA ILE A 61 -13.33 -23.84 16.73
C ILE A 61 -13.32 -22.98 17.99
N ALA A 62 -12.80 -21.75 17.89
CA ALA A 62 -12.78 -20.80 19.00
C ALA A 62 -14.20 -20.41 19.46
N ALA A 63 -15.15 -20.26 18.54
CA ALA A 63 -16.55 -20.03 18.88
C ALA A 63 -17.20 -21.23 19.59
N LEU A 64 -16.78 -22.47 19.30
CA LEU A 64 -17.21 -23.65 20.04
C LEU A 64 -16.62 -23.67 21.45
N ALA A 65 -15.31 -23.41 21.57
CA ALA A 65 -14.63 -23.28 22.86
C ALA A 65 -15.27 -22.18 23.73
N GLY A 66 -15.71 -21.08 23.11
CA GLY A 66 -16.39 -19.97 23.78
C GLY A 66 -17.71 -20.36 24.44
N ARG A 67 -18.35 -21.47 24.03
CA ARG A 67 -19.54 -21.99 24.71
C ARG A 67 -19.23 -22.62 26.07
N HIS A 68 -18.00 -23.11 26.24
CA HIS A 68 -17.56 -23.78 27.46
C HIS A 68 -16.78 -22.83 28.38
N PHE A 69 -15.85 -22.07 27.83
CA PHE A 69 -14.95 -21.19 28.60
C PHE A 69 -15.41 -19.72 28.66
N GLY A 70 -16.47 -19.36 27.93
CA GLY A 70 -16.93 -17.99 27.75
C GLY A 70 -16.29 -17.30 26.55
N HIS A 71 -17.11 -16.69 25.69
CA HIS A 71 -16.65 -16.10 24.42
C HIS A 71 -15.59 -15.01 24.61
N GLY A 72 -15.79 -14.10 25.57
CA GLY A 72 -14.83 -13.02 25.79
C GLY A 72 -13.49 -13.49 26.38
N VAL A 73 -13.47 -14.60 27.12
CA VAL A 73 -12.23 -15.24 27.59
C VAL A 73 -11.46 -15.83 26.40
N VAL A 74 -12.15 -16.52 25.49
CA VAL A 74 -11.52 -17.06 24.28
C VAL A 74 -10.99 -15.96 23.37
N VAL A 75 -11.72 -14.85 23.21
CA VAL A 75 -11.23 -13.69 22.45
C VAL A 75 -9.97 -13.10 23.08
N LEU A 76 -9.95 -12.91 24.40
CA LEU A 76 -8.76 -12.42 25.11
C LEU A 76 -7.59 -13.39 24.97
N PHE A 77 -7.83 -14.70 25.10
CA PHE A 77 -6.80 -15.72 24.92
C PHE A 77 -6.18 -15.65 23.53
N LEU A 78 -7.02 -15.61 22.47
CA LEU A 78 -6.52 -15.53 21.10
C LEU A 78 -5.77 -14.22 20.83
N LEU A 79 -6.24 -13.08 21.37
CA LEU A 79 -5.50 -11.83 21.30
C LEU A 79 -4.13 -11.93 22.01
N GLY A 80 -4.04 -12.67 23.11
CA GLY A 80 -2.77 -12.94 23.79
C GLY A 80 -1.84 -13.82 22.98
N VAL A 81 -2.36 -14.87 22.33
CA VAL A 81 -1.57 -15.73 21.42
C VAL A 81 -1.07 -14.92 20.23
N VAL A 82 -1.93 -14.13 19.61
CA VAL A 82 -1.58 -13.23 18.49
C VAL A 82 -0.54 -12.20 18.92
N ALA A 83 -0.68 -11.59 20.10
CA ALA A 83 0.29 -10.65 20.65
C ALA A 83 1.67 -11.30 20.86
N LEU A 84 1.70 -12.51 21.44
CA LEU A 84 2.95 -13.26 21.66
C LEU A 84 3.59 -13.67 20.33
N ALA A 85 2.79 -14.18 19.39
CA ALA A 85 3.27 -14.55 18.06
C ALA A 85 3.85 -13.35 17.31
N ARG A 86 3.21 -12.17 17.39
CA ARG A 86 3.74 -10.93 16.81
C ARG A 86 5.08 -10.51 17.42
N LEU A 87 5.24 -10.64 18.74
CA LEU A 87 6.50 -10.33 19.42
C LEU A 87 7.62 -11.31 19.07
N GLY A 88 7.28 -12.58 18.81
CA GLY A 88 8.24 -13.60 18.43
C GLY A 88 8.64 -13.56 16.95
N LEU A 89 7.78 -13.00 16.08
CA LEU A 89 7.97 -13.09 14.63
C LEU A 89 9.29 -12.48 14.12
N PRO A 90 9.75 -11.30 14.60
CA PRO A 90 11.06 -10.74 14.20
C PRO A 90 12.28 -11.58 14.63
N LEU A 91 12.09 -12.60 15.47
CA LEU A 91 13.16 -13.48 15.96
C LEU A 91 13.27 -14.78 15.15
N LEU A 92 12.46 -14.96 14.11
CA LEU A 92 12.42 -16.14 13.28
C LEU A 92 13.05 -15.86 11.91
N GLY A 93 13.54 -16.92 11.25
CA GLY A 93 14.05 -16.87 9.88
C GLY A 93 13.64 -18.11 9.08
N GLY A 94 13.76 -18.04 7.75
CA GLY A 94 13.48 -19.13 6.82
C GLY A 94 12.07 -19.74 6.97
N ALA A 95 11.97 -21.06 6.84
CA ALA A 95 10.68 -21.77 6.86
C ALA A 95 9.86 -21.59 8.16
N TRP A 96 10.52 -21.35 9.30
CA TRP A 96 9.84 -21.07 10.57
C TRP A 96 9.12 -19.72 10.55
N LEU A 97 9.76 -18.70 9.98
CA LEU A 97 9.16 -17.37 9.79
C LEU A 97 7.93 -17.46 8.88
N VAL A 98 8.07 -18.12 7.72
CA VAL A 98 6.97 -18.35 6.76
C VAL A 98 5.78 -19.00 7.46
N SER A 99 6.00 -20.14 8.13
CA SER A 99 4.93 -20.88 8.79
C SER A 99 4.27 -20.09 9.93
N ALA A 100 5.06 -19.40 10.75
CA ALA A 100 4.57 -18.62 11.87
C ALA A 100 3.73 -17.41 11.41
N ALA A 101 4.14 -16.71 10.36
CA ALA A 101 3.41 -15.58 9.82
C ALA A 101 2.08 -16.00 9.16
N LEU A 102 2.07 -17.10 8.38
CA LEU A 102 0.83 -17.63 7.82
C LEU A 102 -0.14 -18.05 8.93
N TYR A 103 0.36 -18.70 9.98
CA TYR A 103 -0.45 -19.05 11.14
C TYR A 103 -0.96 -17.80 11.88
N LEU A 104 -0.12 -16.78 12.06
CA LEU A 104 -0.52 -15.50 12.64
C LEU A 104 -1.61 -14.81 11.82
N THR A 105 -1.55 -14.84 10.50
CA THR A 105 -2.58 -14.29 9.60
C THR A 105 -3.90 -15.04 9.78
N ALA A 106 -3.88 -16.37 9.80
CA ALA A 106 -5.07 -17.18 10.05
C ALA A 106 -5.68 -16.89 11.44
N LEU A 107 -4.86 -16.77 12.49
CA LEU A 107 -5.30 -16.41 13.84
C LEU A 107 -5.88 -15.00 13.90
N SER A 108 -5.24 -14.03 13.25
CA SER A 108 -5.69 -12.63 13.22
C SER A 108 -7.03 -12.50 12.52
N LEU A 109 -7.24 -13.26 11.42
CA LEU A 109 -8.52 -13.34 10.75
C LEU A 109 -9.59 -13.96 11.67
N ALA A 110 -9.24 -15.00 12.44
CA ALA A 110 -10.13 -15.60 13.41
C ALA A 110 -10.53 -14.60 14.52
N VAL A 111 -9.59 -13.81 15.02
CA VAL A 111 -9.82 -12.72 15.98
C VAL A 111 -10.77 -11.67 15.40
N VAL A 112 -10.60 -11.25 14.13
CA VAL A 112 -11.52 -10.33 13.46
C VAL A 112 -12.93 -10.90 13.36
N VAL A 113 -13.09 -12.19 13.03
CA VAL A 113 -14.41 -12.86 13.00
C VAL A 113 -15.06 -12.84 14.38
N LEU A 114 -14.33 -13.18 15.43
CA LEU A 114 -14.87 -13.20 16.80
C LEU A 114 -15.20 -11.79 17.30
N ALA A 115 -14.30 -10.83 17.10
CA ALA A 115 -14.52 -9.42 17.44
C ALA A 115 -15.75 -8.86 16.70
N ALA A 116 -15.90 -9.19 15.41
CA ALA A 116 -17.05 -8.82 14.63
C ALA A 116 -18.35 -9.39 15.19
N ARG A 117 -18.35 -10.65 15.66
CA ARG A 117 -19.53 -11.24 16.32
C ARG A 117 -19.87 -10.55 17.65
N VAL A 118 -18.86 -10.20 18.45
CA VAL A 118 -19.06 -9.40 19.68
C VAL A 118 -19.63 -8.02 19.34
N ALA A 119 -19.15 -7.37 18.27
CA ALA A 119 -19.65 -6.08 17.79
C ALA A 119 -21.10 -6.14 17.34
N MET A 120 -21.43 -7.16 16.55
CA MET A 120 -22.80 -7.39 16.08
C MET A 120 -23.79 -7.64 17.23
N GLY A 121 -23.33 -8.16 18.37
CA GLY A 121 -24.15 -8.39 19.57
C GLY A 121 -24.33 -7.16 20.45
N ASN A 122 -23.34 -6.25 20.48
CA ASN A 122 -23.30 -5.15 21.44
C ASN A 122 -23.41 -3.76 20.80
N GLY A 123 -23.36 -3.64 19.47
CA GLY A 123 -23.43 -2.37 18.75
C GLY A 123 -23.87 -2.45 17.28
N GLY A 124 -24.17 -3.66 16.79
CA GLY A 124 -24.63 -3.90 15.43
C GLY A 124 -23.56 -3.64 14.36
N SER A 125 -23.98 -3.63 13.10
CA SER A 125 -23.09 -3.38 11.96
C SER A 125 -22.48 -1.97 11.96
N PRO A 126 -23.13 -0.89 12.40
CA PRO A 126 -22.48 0.43 12.44
C PRO A 126 -21.23 0.43 13.31
N THR A 127 -21.30 -0.20 14.50
CA THR A 127 -20.14 -0.28 15.42
C THR A 127 -19.03 -1.16 14.85
N LEU A 128 -19.38 -2.26 14.18
CA LEU A 128 -18.41 -3.12 13.52
C LEU A 128 -17.65 -2.35 12.44
N LEU A 129 -18.34 -1.80 11.45
CA LEU A 129 -17.67 -1.18 10.30
C LEU A 129 -16.97 0.13 10.67
N ALA A 130 -17.52 0.90 11.62
CA ALA A 130 -16.81 2.06 12.16
C ALA A 130 -15.53 1.65 12.90
N GLY A 131 -15.56 0.54 13.63
CA GLY A 131 -14.37 -0.02 14.28
C GLY A 131 -13.33 -0.47 13.26
N THR A 132 -13.76 -1.14 12.20
CA THR A 132 -12.88 -1.56 11.10
C THR A 132 -12.18 -0.36 10.46
N ALA A 133 -12.92 0.68 10.10
CA ALA A 133 -12.36 1.89 9.51
C ALA A 133 -11.41 2.63 10.45
N LEU A 134 -11.72 2.72 11.75
CA LEU A 134 -10.80 3.32 12.74
C LEU A 134 -9.55 2.46 12.97
N GLY A 135 -9.66 1.13 12.91
CA GLY A 135 -8.52 0.22 12.97
C GLY A 135 -7.60 0.35 11.76
N ALA A 136 -8.18 0.46 10.56
CA ALA A 136 -7.46 0.77 9.35
C ALA A 136 -6.77 2.15 9.42
N ALA A 137 -7.42 3.16 9.97
CA ALA A 137 -6.81 4.47 10.18
C ALA A 137 -5.60 4.40 11.14
N ALA A 138 -5.70 3.58 12.19
CA ALA A 138 -4.59 3.33 13.10
C ALA A 138 -3.43 2.58 12.43
N ALA A 139 -3.72 1.60 11.57
CA ALA A 139 -2.71 0.89 10.79
C ALA A 139 -1.98 1.83 9.82
N VAL A 140 -2.69 2.74 9.14
CA VAL A 140 -2.08 3.78 8.30
C VAL A 140 -1.21 4.72 9.14
N ALA A 141 -1.68 5.11 10.33
CA ALA A 141 -0.91 5.95 11.23
C ALA A 141 0.40 5.28 11.69
N GLU A 142 0.37 3.99 12.06
CA GLU A 142 1.58 3.22 12.35
C GLU A 142 2.49 3.15 11.13
N GLN A 143 1.96 2.75 9.98
CA GLN A 143 2.73 2.61 8.75
C GLN A 143 3.39 3.95 8.36
N THR A 144 2.73 5.10 8.62
CA THR A 144 3.31 6.44 8.40
C THR A 144 4.47 6.71 9.37
N VAL A 145 4.29 6.41 10.66
CA VAL A 145 5.36 6.57 11.68
C VAL A 145 6.58 5.71 11.34
N LEU A 146 6.34 4.52 10.80
CA LEU A 146 7.37 3.58 10.39
C LEU A 146 7.89 3.81 8.96
N ARG A 147 7.49 4.90 8.30
CA ARG A 147 7.92 5.27 6.95
C ARG A 147 7.66 4.17 5.91
N THR A 148 6.50 3.52 6.01
CA THR A 148 6.05 2.38 5.20
C THR A 148 6.71 1.03 5.44
N TRP A 149 7.80 0.98 6.22
CA TRP A 149 8.51 -0.24 6.57
C TRP A 149 7.93 -0.88 7.84
N ASP A 150 7.10 -1.90 7.67
CA ASP A 150 6.32 -2.52 8.75
C ASP A 150 7.16 -3.06 9.91
N ALA A 151 6.62 -2.94 11.13
CA ALA A 151 7.34 -3.21 12.38
C ALA A 151 7.93 -4.62 12.50
N VAL A 152 7.30 -5.62 11.88
CA VAL A 152 7.73 -7.02 11.92
C VAL A 152 9.11 -7.23 11.29
N TRP A 153 9.46 -6.40 10.32
CA TRP A 153 10.70 -6.47 9.56
C TRP A 153 11.80 -5.61 10.18
N ARG A 154 11.50 -4.87 11.26
CA ARG A 154 12.41 -3.91 11.87
C ARG A 154 13.11 -4.52 13.08
N GLY A 155 14.43 -4.39 13.11
CA GLY A 155 15.25 -4.69 14.30
C GLY A 155 15.39 -3.53 15.30
N ASP A 156 14.88 -2.33 14.95
CA ASP A 156 15.10 -1.12 15.72
C ASP A 156 14.07 -0.88 16.84
N LEU A 157 14.34 0.11 17.70
CA LEU A 157 13.46 0.43 18.84
C LEU A 157 12.04 0.81 18.40
N LEU A 158 11.89 1.50 17.27
CA LEU A 158 10.59 1.90 16.76
C LEU A 158 9.73 0.68 16.39
N GLY A 159 10.31 -0.31 15.71
CA GLY A 159 9.65 -1.58 15.41
C GLY A 159 9.16 -2.29 16.67
N TRP A 160 10.05 -2.45 17.66
CA TRP A 160 9.70 -3.11 18.93
C TRP A 160 8.61 -2.37 19.72
N VAL A 161 8.68 -1.03 19.78
CA VAL A 161 7.66 -0.21 20.45
C VAL A 161 6.31 -0.34 19.75
N ALA A 162 6.29 -0.37 18.42
CA ALA A 162 5.05 -0.50 17.65
C ALA A 162 4.38 -1.87 17.90
N ILE A 163 5.15 -2.98 17.78
CA ILE A 163 4.65 -4.34 18.06
C ILE A 163 4.14 -4.45 19.50
N ALA A 164 4.93 -4.00 20.48
CA ALA A 164 4.56 -4.07 21.89
C ALA A 164 3.32 -3.20 22.19
N GLY A 165 3.22 -2.02 21.58
CA GLY A 165 2.06 -1.13 21.71
C GLY A 165 0.77 -1.78 21.23
N VAL A 166 0.78 -2.39 20.04
CA VAL A 166 -0.38 -3.10 19.49
C VAL A 166 -0.73 -4.33 20.35
N ALA A 167 0.28 -5.07 20.82
CA ALA A 167 0.08 -6.20 21.73
C ALA A 167 -0.62 -5.79 23.05
N LEU A 168 -0.18 -4.69 23.67
CA LEU A 168 -0.80 -4.16 24.89
C LEU A 168 -2.24 -3.68 24.64
N LEU A 169 -2.49 -3.01 23.51
CA LEU A 169 -3.83 -2.58 23.10
C LEU A 169 -4.76 -3.79 22.85
N ALA A 170 -4.23 -4.88 22.30
CA ALA A 170 -4.95 -6.13 22.08
C ALA A 170 -5.41 -6.75 23.39
N LEU A 171 -4.48 -6.94 24.33
CA LEU A 171 -4.76 -7.48 25.66
C LEU A 171 -5.74 -6.59 26.44
N ALA A 172 -5.53 -5.28 26.44
CA ALA A 172 -6.41 -4.33 27.12
C ALA A 172 -7.82 -4.32 26.52
N SER A 173 -7.95 -4.40 25.19
CA SER A 173 -9.24 -4.44 24.51
C SER A 173 -9.97 -5.76 24.78
N GLY A 174 -9.27 -6.90 24.66
CA GLY A 174 -9.81 -8.21 25.00
C GLY A 174 -10.34 -8.24 26.44
N TRP A 175 -9.54 -7.77 27.40
CA TRP A 175 -9.91 -7.74 28.81
C TRP A 175 -11.15 -6.86 29.07
N ARG A 176 -11.22 -5.66 28.46
CA ARG A 176 -12.38 -4.76 28.60
C ARG A 176 -13.67 -5.36 28.03
N THR A 177 -13.56 -6.25 27.05
CA THR A 177 -14.70 -6.91 26.40
C THR A 177 -14.96 -8.34 26.88
N MET A 178 -14.19 -8.87 27.83
CA MET A 178 -14.24 -10.29 28.22
C MET A 178 -15.61 -10.76 28.75
N ARG A 179 -16.47 -9.83 29.20
CA ARG A 179 -17.81 -10.10 29.73
C ARG A 179 -18.94 -9.83 28.73
N LEU A 180 -18.61 -9.50 27.48
CA LEU A 180 -19.60 -9.18 26.46
C LEU A 180 -19.92 -10.42 25.64
N GLU A 181 -21.21 -10.64 25.41
CA GLU A 181 -21.69 -11.79 24.64
C GLU A 181 -21.75 -11.46 23.13
N PRO A 182 -21.41 -12.41 22.26
CA PRO A 182 -21.50 -12.22 20.82
C PRO A 182 -22.94 -12.36 20.30
N SER A 183 -23.17 -11.85 19.11
CA SER A 183 -24.38 -12.17 18.35
C SER A 183 -24.46 -13.68 18.09
N ALA A 184 -25.66 -14.24 18.31
CA ALA A 184 -25.93 -15.66 18.09
C ALA A 184 -25.66 -16.08 16.63
N SER A 185 -25.97 -15.19 15.69
CA SER A 185 -25.70 -15.39 14.27
C SER A 185 -25.78 -14.10 13.46
N SER A 186 -24.98 -14.01 12.41
CA SER A 186 -24.92 -12.88 11.49
C SER A 186 -24.86 -13.33 10.03
N ARG A 187 -25.23 -12.42 9.12
CA ARG A 187 -25.16 -12.57 7.65
C ARG A 187 -24.48 -11.36 7.04
N GLY A 188 -23.99 -11.51 5.80
CA GLY A 188 -23.31 -10.45 5.05
C GLY A 188 -21.78 -10.56 5.03
N TRP A 189 -21.22 -11.66 5.52
CA TRP A 189 -19.76 -11.87 5.63
C TRP A 189 -19.01 -11.76 4.29
N TRP A 190 -19.64 -12.09 3.17
CA TRP A 190 -19.06 -11.87 1.84
C TRP A 190 -18.76 -10.39 1.59
N ALA A 191 -19.68 -9.48 1.93
CA ALA A 191 -19.52 -8.04 1.71
C ALA A 191 -18.45 -7.46 2.64
N TYR A 192 -18.39 -7.98 3.86
CA TYR A 192 -17.33 -7.60 4.80
C TYR A 192 -15.96 -8.08 4.30
N GLY A 193 -15.88 -9.27 3.70
CA GLY A 193 -14.64 -9.81 3.12
C GLY A 193 -14.16 -9.03 1.89
N LEU A 194 -15.07 -8.70 0.98
CA LEU A 194 -14.74 -7.87 -0.19
C LEU A 194 -14.29 -6.45 0.22
N LEU A 195 -14.93 -5.85 1.24
CA LEU A 195 -14.44 -4.60 1.82
C LEU A 195 -13.04 -4.75 2.39
N TRP A 196 -12.76 -5.85 3.11
CA TRP A 196 -11.44 -6.15 3.66
C TRP A 196 -10.37 -6.28 2.57
N SER A 197 -10.72 -6.88 1.44
CA SER A 197 -9.84 -6.98 0.27
C SER A 197 -9.42 -5.58 -0.22
N LEU A 198 -10.39 -4.67 -0.40
CA LEU A 198 -10.13 -3.27 -0.75
C LEU A 198 -9.38 -2.51 0.35
N MET A 199 -9.67 -2.82 1.61
CA MET A 199 -9.03 -2.18 2.76
C MET A 199 -7.53 -2.45 2.78
N VAL A 200 -7.13 -3.72 2.64
CA VAL A 200 -5.71 -4.11 2.75
C VAL A 200 -4.94 -3.76 1.49
N LEU A 201 -5.55 -3.94 0.31
CA LEU A 201 -4.88 -3.66 -0.95
C LEU A 201 -4.69 -2.14 -1.16
N ALA A 202 -5.73 -1.34 -0.90
CA ALA A 202 -5.75 0.08 -1.25
C ALA A 202 -6.04 1.02 -0.08
N PHE A 203 -7.19 0.91 0.60
CA PHE A 203 -7.66 2.00 1.47
C PHE A 203 -6.82 2.23 2.73
N ALA A 204 -6.22 1.18 3.28
CA ALA A 204 -5.35 1.19 4.46
C ALA A 204 -3.89 0.88 4.11
N ASN A 205 -3.50 1.12 2.87
CA ASN A 205 -2.16 0.91 2.34
C ASN A 205 -1.63 2.26 1.86
N VAL A 206 -0.93 2.99 2.75
CA VAL A 206 -0.46 4.35 2.46
C VAL A 206 0.50 4.36 1.28
N SER A 207 1.31 3.31 1.15
CA SER A 207 2.27 3.10 0.07
C SER A 207 1.59 2.99 -1.29
N TRP A 208 0.51 2.19 -1.38
CA TRP A 208 -0.28 2.10 -2.60
C TRP A 208 -0.94 3.43 -2.95
N LEU A 209 -1.42 4.15 -1.93
CA LEU A 209 -2.03 5.47 -2.12
C LEU A 209 -1.03 6.55 -2.54
N ASN A 210 0.22 6.51 -2.07
CA ASN A 210 1.27 7.43 -2.55
C ASN A 210 1.45 7.30 -4.07
N ALA A 211 1.62 6.06 -4.53
CA ALA A 211 1.76 5.75 -5.95
C ALA A 211 0.49 6.13 -6.74
N GLN A 212 -0.68 5.76 -6.23
CA GLN A 212 -1.94 5.99 -6.95
C GLN A 212 -2.32 7.47 -7.02
N THR A 213 -2.07 8.25 -5.97
CA THR A 213 -2.44 9.67 -5.92
C THR A 213 -1.37 10.60 -6.48
N GLY A 214 -0.12 10.14 -6.56
CA GLY A 214 1.04 10.96 -6.89
C GLY A 214 1.46 11.93 -5.78
N LEU A 215 0.87 11.79 -4.59
CA LEU A 215 1.20 12.60 -3.42
C LEU A 215 2.33 11.95 -2.60
N ARG A 216 3.12 12.80 -1.92
CA ARG A 216 4.09 12.37 -0.90
C ARG A 216 3.38 11.85 0.35
N MET A 217 4.09 11.08 1.18
CA MET A 217 3.52 10.34 2.31
C MET A 217 2.74 11.22 3.30
N SER A 218 3.16 12.44 3.59
CA SER A 218 2.53 13.35 4.55
C SER A 218 1.10 13.70 4.14
N ALA A 219 0.92 14.12 2.89
CA ALA A 219 -0.37 14.46 2.31
C ALA A 219 -1.25 13.22 2.12
N THR A 220 -0.66 12.10 1.69
CA THR A 220 -1.38 10.83 1.55
C THR A 220 -1.87 10.30 2.90
N ALA A 221 -1.03 10.32 3.94
CA ALA A 221 -1.40 9.88 5.28
C ALA A 221 -2.53 10.73 5.86
N LEU A 222 -2.45 12.07 5.69
CA LEU A 222 -3.54 12.98 6.04
C LEU A 222 -4.85 12.54 5.38
N LEU A 223 -4.81 12.40 4.05
CA LEU A 223 -5.97 12.08 3.24
C LEU A 223 -6.55 10.70 3.59
N ALA A 224 -5.71 9.69 3.76
CA ALA A 224 -6.10 8.31 4.08
C ALA A 224 -6.74 8.23 5.48
N ILE A 225 -6.09 8.78 6.51
CA ILE A 225 -6.62 8.76 7.89
C ILE A 225 -7.91 9.57 7.98
N ALA A 226 -7.99 10.72 7.30
CA ALA A 226 -9.21 11.53 7.22
C ALA A 226 -10.35 10.78 6.49
N SER A 227 -10.03 10.09 5.39
CA SER A 227 -10.99 9.28 4.62
C SER A 227 -11.54 8.13 5.45
N LEU A 228 -10.68 7.40 6.16
CA LEU A 228 -11.06 6.29 7.04
C LEU A 228 -11.83 6.78 8.28
N SER A 229 -11.48 7.94 8.83
CA SER A 229 -12.24 8.57 9.92
C SER A 229 -13.63 9.00 9.46
N THR A 230 -13.75 9.55 8.25
CA THR A 230 -15.04 9.88 7.61
C THR A 230 -15.86 8.62 7.32
N ALA A 231 -15.21 7.55 6.87
CA ALA A 231 -15.83 6.26 6.66
C ALA A 231 -16.38 5.67 7.95
N ALA A 232 -15.68 5.84 9.07
CA ALA A 232 -16.18 5.45 10.38
C ALA A 232 -17.44 6.23 10.78
N LEU A 233 -17.45 7.55 10.54
CA LEU A 233 -18.63 8.38 10.78
C LEU A 233 -19.83 7.90 9.95
N LEU A 234 -19.63 7.70 8.65
CA LEU A 234 -20.71 7.31 7.72
C LEU A 234 -21.21 5.89 7.99
N ALA A 235 -20.32 4.93 8.23
CA ALA A 235 -20.69 3.58 8.66
C ALA A 235 -21.48 3.60 9.99
N GLY A 236 -21.10 4.49 10.91
CA GLY A 236 -21.79 4.74 12.18
C GLY A 236 -23.23 5.20 12.05
N GLN A 237 -23.64 5.67 10.85
CA GLN A 237 -24.99 6.16 10.54
C GLN A 237 -25.85 5.15 9.74
N ALA A 238 -25.31 3.97 9.39
CA ALA A 238 -25.97 3.05 8.45
C ALA A 238 -27.42 2.66 8.82
N THR A 239 -27.79 2.68 10.11
CA THR A 239 -29.15 2.33 10.55
C THR A 239 -30.20 3.42 10.32
N VAL A 240 -29.76 4.67 10.19
CA VAL A 240 -30.60 5.87 10.00
C VAL A 240 -30.56 6.39 8.57
N THR A 241 -29.63 5.91 7.73
CA THR A 241 -29.54 6.27 6.32
C THR A 241 -30.74 5.75 5.52
N SER A 242 -31.37 6.63 4.74
CA SER A 242 -32.54 6.26 3.91
C SER A 242 -32.15 5.38 2.72
N ARG A 243 -33.08 4.57 2.21
CA ARG A 243 -32.86 3.75 1.01
C ARG A 243 -32.47 4.57 -0.22
N VAL A 244 -33.04 5.76 -0.39
CA VAL A 244 -32.72 6.68 -1.49
C VAL A 244 -31.28 7.17 -1.35
N THR A 245 -30.89 7.58 -0.13
CA THR A 245 -29.52 8.01 0.16
C THR A 245 -28.52 6.89 -0.10
N VAL A 246 -28.80 5.64 0.31
CA VAL A 246 -27.93 4.49 0.02
C VAL A 246 -27.78 4.27 -1.49
N THR A 247 -28.85 4.40 -2.27
CA THR A 247 -28.78 4.26 -3.74
C THR A 247 -27.99 5.37 -4.40
N VAL A 248 -28.25 6.64 -4.06
CA VAL A 248 -27.54 7.79 -4.63
C VAL A 248 -26.05 7.73 -4.26
N LEU A 249 -25.73 7.53 -2.98
CA LEU A 249 -24.35 7.38 -2.54
C LEU A 249 -23.69 6.15 -3.19
N GLY A 250 -24.42 5.05 -3.36
CA GLY A 250 -23.91 3.86 -4.05
C GLY A 250 -23.45 4.14 -5.48
N ALA A 251 -24.23 4.88 -6.27
CA ALA A 251 -23.84 5.26 -7.63
C ALA A 251 -22.60 6.16 -7.65
N VAL A 252 -22.58 7.18 -6.78
CA VAL A 252 -21.44 8.10 -6.63
C VAL A 252 -20.18 7.37 -6.16
N GLY A 253 -20.32 6.48 -5.17
CA GLY A 253 -19.23 5.69 -4.62
C GLY A 253 -18.66 4.68 -5.60
N LEU A 254 -19.48 4.11 -6.50
CA LEU A 254 -19.00 3.26 -7.59
C LEU A 254 -18.16 4.07 -8.59
N GLY A 255 -18.64 5.26 -8.98
CA GLY A 255 -17.86 6.18 -9.83
C GLY A 255 -16.53 6.56 -9.18
N ALA A 256 -16.55 6.92 -7.88
CA ALA A 256 -15.34 7.25 -7.13
C ALA A 256 -14.39 6.05 -7.02
N LEU A 257 -14.89 4.85 -6.75
CA LEU A 257 -14.05 3.64 -6.71
C LEU A 257 -13.39 3.38 -8.07
N SER A 258 -14.15 3.49 -9.16
CA SER A 258 -13.60 3.31 -10.51
C SER A 258 -12.50 4.33 -10.82
N VAL A 259 -12.70 5.61 -10.47
CA VAL A 259 -11.67 6.64 -10.62
C VAL A 259 -10.44 6.31 -9.77
N LEU A 260 -10.64 5.98 -8.49
CA LEU A 260 -9.55 5.64 -7.58
C LEU A 260 -8.71 4.46 -8.08
N MET A 261 -9.34 3.41 -8.60
CA MET A 261 -8.64 2.20 -9.06
C MET A 261 -8.01 2.35 -10.45
N LEU A 262 -8.62 3.12 -11.36
CA LEU A 262 -8.25 3.11 -12.79
C LEU A 262 -7.56 4.39 -13.27
N ARG A 263 -7.54 5.46 -12.46
CA ARG A 263 -7.02 6.78 -12.87
C ARG A 263 -6.05 7.31 -11.81
N PRO A 264 -4.74 7.09 -11.97
CA PRO A 264 -3.76 7.64 -11.04
C PRO A 264 -3.69 9.17 -11.10
N GLY A 265 -3.07 9.77 -10.09
CA GLY A 265 -2.91 11.21 -9.91
C GLY A 265 -3.99 11.85 -9.04
N LEU A 266 -4.15 13.17 -9.19
CA LEU A 266 -5.02 13.97 -8.31
C LEU A 266 -6.49 13.51 -8.32
N ALA A 267 -6.98 12.96 -9.44
CA ALA A 267 -8.33 12.40 -9.52
C ALA A 267 -8.56 11.24 -8.53
N ALA A 268 -7.57 10.36 -8.37
CA ALA A 268 -7.60 9.30 -7.36
C ALA A 268 -7.63 9.90 -5.93
N ALA A 269 -6.85 10.95 -5.67
CA ALA A 269 -6.84 11.62 -4.38
C ALA A 269 -8.23 12.18 -4.01
N ILE A 270 -8.90 12.84 -4.97
CA ILE A 270 -10.25 13.39 -4.78
C ILE A 270 -11.29 12.27 -4.58
N ALA A 271 -11.12 11.15 -5.29
CA ALA A 271 -12.06 10.03 -5.23
C ALA A 271 -11.96 9.21 -3.93
N LEU A 272 -10.79 9.18 -3.28
CA LEU A 272 -10.52 8.33 -2.12
C LEU A 272 -11.53 8.51 -0.97
N PRO A 273 -11.81 9.73 -0.44
CA PRO A 273 -12.71 9.88 0.70
C PRO A 273 -14.12 9.37 0.42
N VAL A 274 -14.59 9.55 -0.81
CA VAL A 274 -15.91 9.12 -1.26
C VAL A 274 -15.97 7.60 -1.37
N ALA A 275 -15.00 6.98 -2.06
CA ALA A 275 -14.96 5.53 -2.24
C ALA A 275 -14.92 4.80 -0.88
N VAL A 276 -13.97 5.15 -0.01
CA VAL A 276 -13.78 4.50 1.30
C VAL A 276 -15.04 4.64 2.16
N SER A 277 -15.62 5.84 2.21
CA SER A 277 -16.79 6.12 3.05
C SER A 277 -18.03 5.39 2.57
N VAL A 278 -18.33 5.45 1.26
CA VAL A 278 -19.52 4.81 0.71
C VAL A 278 -19.43 3.29 0.82
N LEU A 279 -18.28 2.68 0.55
CA LEU A 279 -18.15 1.23 0.69
C LEU A 279 -18.28 0.77 2.14
N SER A 280 -17.75 1.53 3.10
CA SER A 280 -17.91 1.23 4.52
C SER A 280 -19.38 1.31 4.96
N LEU A 281 -20.11 2.33 4.49
CA LEU A 281 -21.56 2.45 4.67
C LEU A 281 -22.31 1.28 4.00
N ALA A 282 -21.95 0.92 2.77
CA ALA A 282 -22.60 -0.15 2.01
C ALA A 282 -22.41 -1.50 2.71
N ALA A 283 -21.19 -1.83 3.13
CA ALA A 283 -20.90 -3.03 3.92
C ALA A 283 -21.66 -3.04 5.25
N ALA A 284 -21.73 -1.90 5.96
CA ALA A 284 -22.53 -1.76 7.19
C ALA A 284 -24.02 -1.98 6.93
N SER A 285 -24.49 -1.55 5.76
CA SER A 285 -25.86 -1.73 5.29
C SER A 285 -26.13 -3.16 4.85
N VAL A 286 -25.14 -4.01 4.55
CA VAL A 286 -25.33 -5.44 4.20
C VAL A 286 -25.23 -6.36 5.42
N MET A 287 -24.31 -6.07 6.34
CA MET A 287 -24.11 -6.83 7.57
C MET A 287 -25.32 -6.74 8.50
N ARG A 288 -25.69 -7.87 9.14
CA ARG A 288 -26.86 -7.95 10.05
C ARG A 288 -26.82 -9.15 10.97
N SER A 289 -27.44 -9.01 12.14
CA SER A 289 -27.75 -10.13 13.03
C SER A 289 -29.04 -10.79 12.55
N THR A 290 -29.00 -12.08 12.22
CA THR A 290 -30.16 -12.84 11.73
C THR A 290 -29.97 -14.31 12.08
N PRO A 291 -31.01 -15.04 12.54
CA PRO A 291 -30.92 -16.48 12.81
C PRO A 291 -30.32 -17.26 11.63
N SER A 292 -29.36 -18.14 11.95
CA SER A 292 -28.78 -19.08 10.99
C SER A 292 -28.43 -20.42 11.64
N ALA A 293 -28.54 -21.49 10.84
CA ALA A 293 -28.18 -22.84 11.24
C ALA A 293 -26.66 -22.97 11.50
N PRO A 294 -26.21 -23.87 12.39
CA PRO A 294 -24.79 -24.00 12.77
C PRO A 294 -23.82 -24.16 11.60
N GLY A 295 -24.10 -25.03 10.62
CA GLY A 295 -23.24 -25.23 9.45
C GLY A 295 -23.07 -23.98 8.57
N ARG A 296 -24.12 -23.15 8.48
CA ARG A 296 -24.04 -21.85 7.80
C ARG A 296 -23.17 -20.83 8.54
N ARG A 297 -22.89 -21.03 9.84
CA ARG A 297 -22.01 -20.15 10.62
C ARG A 297 -20.53 -20.45 10.35
N LEU A 298 -20.15 -21.72 10.21
CA LEU A 298 -18.81 -22.12 9.77
C LEU A 298 -18.55 -21.61 8.35
N GLY A 299 -19.46 -21.93 7.40
CA GLY A 299 -19.31 -21.49 6.01
C GLY A 299 -19.21 -19.98 5.87
N ALA A 300 -19.89 -19.20 6.72
CA ALA A 300 -19.82 -17.74 6.67
C ALA A 300 -18.43 -17.17 7.05
N ALA A 301 -17.73 -17.80 8.00
CA ALA A 301 -16.38 -17.37 8.40
C ALA A 301 -15.34 -17.75 7.34
N THR A 302 -15.46 -18.92 6.71
CA THR A 302 -14.61 -19.31 5.58
C THR A 302 -14.87 -18.43 4.35
N VAL A 303 -16.15 -18.11 4.07
CA VAL A 303 -16.52 -17.16 3.00
C VAL A 303 -15.91 -15.78 3.23
N LEU A 304 -15.81 -15.31 4.48
CA LEU A 304 -15.09 -14.07 4.78
C LEU A 304 -13.64 -14.18 4.30
N GLY A 305 -12.90 -15.18 4.78
CA GLY A 305 -11.48 -15.35 4.44
C GLY A 305 -11.23 -15.45 2.94
N LEU A 306 -12.04 -16.25 2.23
CA LEU A 306 -11.95 -16.37 0.78
C LEU A 306 -12.29 -15.06 0.06
N ALA A 307 -13.30 -14.31 0.52
CA ALA A 307 -13.66 -13.02 -0.04
C ALA A 307 -12.60 -11.92 0.22
N VAL A 308 -11.75 -12.08 1.24
CA VAL A 308 -10.57 -11.21 1.42
C VAL A 308 -9.51 -11.56 0.38
N VAL A 309 -9.11 -12.82 0.32
CA VAL A 309 -7.88 -13.24 -0.39
C VAL A 309 -8.08 -13.38 -1.90
N VAL A 310 -9.24 -13.82 -2.38
CA VAL A 310 -9.42 -14.13 -3.81
C VAL A 310 -9.25 -12.91 -4.71
N PRO A 311 -9.88 -11.73 -4.45
CA PRO A 311 -9.65 -10.56 -5.28
C PRO A 311 -8.19 -10.10 -5.26
N MET A 312 -7.54 -10.15 -4.08
CA MET A 312 -6.11 -9.82 -3.94
C MET A 312 -5.22 -10.79 -4.72
N LEU A 313 -5.49 -12.09 -4.66
CA LEU A 313 -4.74 -13.09 -5.42
C LEU A 313 -4.91 -12.91 -6.92
N LEU A 314 -6.10 -12.55 -7.38
CA LEU A 314 -6.31 -12.28 -8.81
C LEU A 314 -5.50 -11.06 -9.28
N VAL A 315 -5.43 -10.00 -8.47
CA VAL A 315 -4.56 -8.84 -8.74
C VAL A 315 -3.08 -9.26 -8.77
N GLN A 316 -2.64 -10.04 -7.78
CA GLN A 316 -1.25 -10.50 -7.68
C GLN A 316 -0.88 -11.56 -8.73
N LEU A 317 -1.84 -12.34 -9.22
CA LEU A 317 -1.64 -13.32 -10.29
C LEU A 317 -1.56 -12.67 -11.66
N ASP A 318 -2.24 -11.53 -11.88
CA ASP A 318 -2.10 -10.75 -13.11
C ASP A 318 -0.63 -10.36 -13.35
N ALA A 319 0.11 -10.09 -12.27
CA ALA A 319 1.54 -9.84 -12.30
C ALA A 319 2.38 -11.04 -12.79
N GLN A 320 1.83 -12.26 -12.76
CA GLN A 320 2.54 -13.47 -13.18
C GLN A 320 1.98 -14.04 -14.49
N VAL A 321 0.68 -13.82 -14.76
CA VAL A 321 -0.06 -14.36 -15.91
C VAL A 321 -1.01 -13.27 -16.39
N THR A 322 -0.85 -12.79 -17.62
CA THR A 322 -1.72 -11.75 -18.19
C THR A 322 -3.19 -12.19 -18.16
N LEU A 323 -3.99 -11.57 -17.30
CA LEU A 323 -5.43 -11.81 -17.26
C LEU A 323 -6.13 -10.90 -18.29
N PRO A 324 -7.31 -11.28 -18.81
CA PRO A 324 -8.06 -10.42 -19.71
C PRO A 324 -8.62 -9.18 -18.96
N GLY A 325 -8.02 -8.02 -19.23
CA GLY A 325 -8.35 -6.73 -18.61
C GLY A 325 -7.39 -6.36 -17.47
N THR A 326 -7.45 -5.13 -16.95
CA THR A 326 -6.51 -4.72 -15.88
C THR A 326 -6.90 -5.36 -14.54
N ALA A 327 -5.92 -5.88 -13.79
CA ALA A 327 -6.10 -6.36 -12.41
C ALA A 327 -6.95 -5.41 -11.53
N ALA A 328 -6.81 -4.11 -11.70
CA ALA A 328 -7.56 -3.09 -10.97
C ALA A 328 -9.09 -3.23 -11.12
N VAL A 329 -9.59 -3.78 -12.24
CA VAL A 329 -11.04 -4.02 -12.46
C VAL A 329 -11.58 -5.04 -11.47
N VAL A 330 -10.79 -6.01 -11.03
CA VAL A 330 -11.21 -7.01 -10.02
C VAL A 330 -11.67 -6.31 -8.74
N MET A 331 -10.95 -5.27 -8.32
CA MET A 331 -11.25 -4.50 -7.12
C MET A 331 -12.48 -3.61 -7.30
N VAL A 332 -12.68 -3.06 -8.51
CA VAL A 332 -13.93 -2.34 -8.87
C VAL A 332 -15.13 -3.27 -8.79
N VAL A 333 -15.03 -4.48 -9.34
CA VAL A 333 -16.10 -5.50 -9.30
C VAL A 333 -16.40 -5.93 -7.87
N ALA A 334 -15.38 -6.15 -7.04
CA ALA A 334 -15.54 -6.46 -5.62
C ALA A 334 -16.33 -5.36 -4.89
N GLY A 335 -15.98 -4.09 -5.11
CA GLY A 335 -16.70 -2.96 -4.53
C GLY A 335 -18.11 -2.78 -5.08
N ALA A 336 -18.30 -2.96 -6.39
CA ALA A 336 -19.61 -2.94 -7.03
C ALA A 336 -20.55 -3.99 -6.43
N ALA A 337 -20.06 -5.20 -6.17
CA ALA A 337 -20.84 -6.26 -5.53
C ALA A 337 -21.33 -5.84 -4.13
N VAL A 338 -20.47 -5.18 -3.32
CA VAL A 338 -20.84 -4.65 -2.00
C VAL A 338 -21.93 -3.57 -2.13
N ILE A 339 -21.76 -2.62 -3.05
CA ILE A 339 -22.69 -1.52 -3.30
C ILE A 339 -24.04 -2.05 -3.78
N VAL A 340 -24.05 -2.93 -4.78
CA VAL A 340 -25.27 -3.54 -5.32
C VAL A 340 -26.00 -4.33 -4.23
N GLY A 341 -25.27 -5.10 -3.42
CA GLY A 341 -25.86 -5.82 -2.28
C GLY A 341 -26.49 -4.89 -1.25
N ALA A 342 -25.89 -3.73 -1.00
CA ALA A 342 -26.44 -2.71 -0.09
C ALA A 342 -27.72 -2.09 -0.65
N VAL A 343 -27.71 -1.70 -1.93
CA VAL A 343 -28.88 -1.15 -2.63
C VAL A 343 -30.02 -2.16 -2.67
N TRP A 344 -29.74 -3.37 -3.14
CA TRP A 344 -30.74 -4.44 -3.20
C TRP A 344 -31.38 -4.71 -1.84
N ARG A 345 -30.58 -4.75 -0.78
CA ARG A 345 -31.11 -4.90 0.59
C ARG A 345 -31.95 -3.71 1.02
N ALA A 346 -31.52 -2.48 0.73
CA ALA A 346 -32.25 -1.27 1.13
C ALA A 346 -33.67 -1.23 0.53
N TRP A 347 -33.87 -1.82 -0.65
CA TRP A 347 -35.16 -1.87 -1.35
C TRP A 347 -35.99 -3.14 -1.07
N THR A 348 -35.35 -4.25 -0.72
CA THR A 348 -36.05 -5.52 -0.39
C THR A 348 -36.37 -5.68 1.09
N ALA A 349 -35.74 -4.91 1.97
CA ALA A 349 -36.12 -4.86 3.37
C ALA A 349 -37.57 -4.40 3.50
N ALA A 350 -38.40 -5.18 4.19
CA ALA A 350 -39.78 -4.80 4.47
C ALA A 350 -39.82 -3.36 5.04
N PRO A 351 -40.77 -2.51 4.60
CA PRO A 351 -40.95 -1.20 5.20
C PRO A 351 -41.01 -1.37 6.72
N ARG A 352 -40.17 -0.63 7.46
CA ARG A 352 -40.39 -0.48 8.89
C ARG A 352 -41.82 0.04 9.02
N PRO A 353 -42.72 -0.59 9.79
CA PRO A 353 -44.08 -0.10 9.90
C PRO A 353 -44.01 1.36 10.33
N GLU A 354 -44.37 2.25 9.40
CA GLU A 354 -44.65 3.63 9.72
C GLU A 354 -45.75 3.57 10.78
N ALA A 355 -45.54 4.28 11.88
CA ALA A 355 -46.60 4.51 12.83
C ALA A 355 -47.69 5.29 12.08
N SER A 356 -48.63 4.58 11.47
CA SER A 356 -49.94 5.13 11.21
C SER A 356 -50.42 5.66 12.55
N SER A 357 -50.63 6.97 12.59
CA SER A 357 -51.36 7.65 13.63
C SER A 357 -52.59 6.83 13.99
N ALA A 358 -52.56 6.21 15.17
CA ALA A 358 -53.73 5.55 15.73
C ALA A 358 -54.80 6.62 15.93
N GLY A 359 -55.82 6.59 15.07
CA GLY A 359 -57.17 6.97 15.49
C GLY A 359 -57.57 6.04 16.64
N ALA A 360 -58.16 6.66 17.66
CA ALA A 360 -58.60 6.06 18.91
C ALA A 360 -59.49 4.81 18.73
N ASP A 361 -59.38 3.83 19.64
CA ASP A 361 -60.41 3.65 20.68
C ASP A 361 -60.06 2.54 21.72
N VAL A 362 -60.15 2.96 22.98
CA VAL A 362 -60.67 2.32 24.22
C VAL A 362 -60.32 0.86 24.59
N GLY A 363 -59.79 0.69 25.82
CA GLY A 363 -60.12 -0.47 26.68
C GLY A 363 -58.99 -1.04 27.55
N ASP A 364 -59.06 -0.77 28.87
CA ASP A 364 -58.47 -1.51 30.00
C ASP A 364 -56.94 -1.60 30.23
N GLY A 365 -56.50 -0.86 31.26
CA GLY A 365 -56.21 -1.52 32.54
C GLY A 365 -54.96 -2.39 32.67
N ALA A 366 -53.79 -1.94 32.20
CA ALA A 366 -52.51 -2.40 32.73
C ALA A 366 -51.40 -1.38 32.44
N THR A 367 -50.86 -0.75 33.48
CA THR A 367 -49.63 0.06 33.40
C THR A 367 -48.43 -0.83 33.10
N ARG A 368 -48.32 -1.29 31.84
CA ARG A 368 -47.02 -1.63 31.26
C ARG A 368 -46.31 -0.31 31.03
N ALA A 369 -45.22 -0.09 31.74
CA ALA A 369 -44.25 0.93 31.40
C ALA A 369 -43.95 0.79 29.90
N THR A 370 -44.43 1.74 29.11
CA THR A 370 -43.99 1.92 27.74
C THR A 370 -42.47 2.07 27.83
N PRO A 371 -41.67 1.19 27.19
CA PRO A 371 -40.24 1.44 27.12
C PRO A 371 -40.12 2.76 26.37
N ASP A 372 -39.68 3.78 27.10
CA ASP A 372 -39.34 5.09 26.58
C ASP A 372 -38.51 4.83 25.31
N ARG A 373 -39.10 5.11 24.14
CA ARG A 373 -38.49 4.81 22.84
C ARG A 373 -37.35 5.80 22.68
N ALA A 374 -36.24 5.52 23.36
CA ALA A 374 -35.00 6.25 23.25
C ALA A 374 -34.68 6.29 21.76
N ARG A 375 -34.77 7.49 21.17
CA ARG A 375 -34.40 7.72 19.77
C ARG A 375 -33.04 7.08 19.57
N ALA A 376 -32.93 6.15 18.62
CA ALA A 376 -31.66 5.55 18.27
C ALA A 376 -30.66 6.70 18.01
N PRO A 377 -29.46 6.65 18.61
CA PRO A 377 -28.51 7.75 18.48
C PRO A 377 -28.18 7.96 17.00
N TRP A 378 -28.02 9.23 16.60
CA TRP A 378 -27.72 9.60 15.21
C TRP A 378 -26.40 8.98 14.70
N ILE A 379 -25.48 8.68 15.62
CA ILE A 379 -24.22 8.00 15.34
C ILE A 379 -23.91 6.99 16.46
N ALA A 380 -23.26 5.87 16.10
CA ALA A 380 -22.84 4.88 17.08
C ALA A 380 -21.92 5.50 18.18
N PRO A 381 -22.17 5.22 19.47
CA PRO A 381 -21.41 5.80 20.58
C PRO A 381 -19.90 5.58 20.50
N GLY A 382 -19.16 6.68 20.66
CA GLY A 382 -17.69 6.68 20.62
C GLY A 382 -17.08 6.81 19.24
N VAL A 383 -17.87 6.70 18.16
CA VAL A 383 -17.37 6.92 16.78
C VAL A 383 -16.96 8.36 16.59
N LEU A 384 -17.82 9.33 16.94
CA LEU A 384 -17.51 10.76 16.77
C LEU A 384 -16.20 11.14 17.46
N LEU A 385 -16.04 10.78 18.75
CA LEU A 385 -14.83 11.08 19.53
C LEU A 385 -13.56 10.51 18.87
N ARG A 386 -13.61 9.25 18.42
CA ARG A 386 -12.44 8.58 17.82
C ARG A 386 -12.14 9.08 16.41
N ALA A 387 -13.17 9.39 15.61
CA ALA A 387 -12.99 10.01 14.30
C ALA A 387 -12.40 11.42 14.43
N THR A 388 -12.87 12.23 15.39
CA THR A 388 -12.27 13.54 15.70
C THR A 388 -10.81 13.40 16.11
N LEU A 389 -10.49 12.44 16.98
CA LEU A 389 -9.09 12.12 17.31
C LEU A 389 -8.30 11.70 16.07
N GLY A 390 -8.89 10.89 15.18
CA GLY A 390 -8.31 10.49 13.90
C GLY A 390 -7.92 11.69 13.04
N PHE A 391 -8.80 12.70 12.90
CA PHE A 391 -8.46 13.92 12.15
C PHE A 391 -7.32 14.73 12.80
N VAL A 392 -7.28 14.81 14.14
CA VAL A 392 -6.18 15.47 14.85
C VAL A 392 -4.85 14.73 14.64
N VAL A 393 -4.87 13.40 14.78
CA VAL A 393 -3.70 12.55 14.52
C VAL A 393 -3.25 12.68 13.06
N ALA A 394 -4.17 12.72 12.11
CA ALA A 394 -3.87 12.91 10.69
C ALA A 394 -3.11 14.22 10.44
N GLY A 395 -3.59 15.34 10.98
CA GLY A 395 -2.91 16.64 10.85
C GLY A 395 -1.54 16.65 11.52
N ALA A 396 -1.43 16.08 12.73
CA ALA A 396 -0.17 16.01 13.46
C ALA A 396 0.88 15.13 12.75
N LEU A 397 0.49 13.95 12.26
CA LEU A 397 1.38 13.05 11.54
C LEU A 397 1.78 13.61 10.18
N ALA A 398 0.88 14.29 9.48
CA ALA A 398 1.22 14.95 8.22
C ALA A 398 2.28 16.03 8.45
N ALA A 399 2.10 16.89 9.45
CA ALA A 399 3.08 17.92 9.80
C ALA A 399 4.43 17.31 10.24
N TRP A 400 4.40 16.29 11.10
CA TRP A 400 5.61 15.59 11.54
C TRP A 400 6.34 14.89 10.39
N THR A 401 5.60 14.20 9.52
CA THR A 401 6.18 13.50 8.36
C THR A 401 6.80 14.50 7.40
N PHE A 402 6.07 15.57 7.04
CA PHE A 402 6.59 16.60 6.16
C PHE A 402 7.92 17.16 6.69
N THR A 403 7.95 17.56 7.97
CA THR A 403 9.11 18.22 8.60
C THR A 403 10.29 17.31 8.89
N THR A 404 10.09 16.01 9.08
CA THR A 404 11.17 15.07 9.47
C THR A 404 11.60 14.14 8.36
N TYR A 405 10.86 14.12 7.26
CA TYR A 405 11.01 13.09 6.24
C TYR A 405 10.98 13.61 4.80
N GLU A 406 10.21 14.66 4.51
CA GLU A 406 10.01 15.15 3.15
C GLU A 406 10.63 16.52 2.88
N THR A 407 11.14 17.19 3.92
CA THR A 407 11.84 18.47 3.75
C THR A 407 13.05 18.27 2.84
N PRO A 408 13.11 18.97 1.69
CA PRO A 408 14.25 18.91 0.80
C PRO A 408 15.52 19.33 1.53
N ARG A 409 16.62 18.62 1.27
CA ARG A 409 17.94 19.01 1.75
C ARG A 409 18.57 19.98 0.74
N ALA A 410 19.38 20.92 1.22
CA ALA A 410 20.29 21.66 0.35
C ALA A 410 21.30 20.68 -0.28
N LEU A 411 21.18 20.44 -1.58
CA LEU A 411 22.08 19.60 -2.35
C LEU A 411 23.32 20.40 -2.77
N SER A 412 24.41 19.70 -3.03
CA SER A 412 25.61 20.33 -3.59
C SER A 412 25.34 20.76 -5.04
N GLU A 413 25.70 21.99 -5.40
CA GLU A 413 25.65 22.46 -6.79
C GLU A 413 26.94 22.17 -7.57
N ASN A 414 27.98 21.66 -6.88
CA ASN A 414 29.27 21.36 -7.52
C ASN A 414 29.13 20.36 -8.66
N PHE A 415 29.61 20.74 -9.84
CA PHE A 415 29.68 19.87 -11.00
C PHE A 415 30.59 18.66 -10.75
N LEU A 416 30.15 17.49 -11.21
CA LEU A 416 30.92 16.25 -11.19
C LEU A 416 31.31 15.86 -12.62
N PRO A 417 32.60 15.93 -12.98
CA PRO A 417 33.04 15.53 -14.32
C PRO A 417 32.96 14.02 -14.56
N ALA A 418 32.94 13.24 -13.47
CA ALA A 418 32.87 11.80 -13.53
C ALA A 418 32.00 11.23 -12.40
N PRO A 419 30.67 11.39 -12.44
CA PRO A 419 29.77 10.84 -11.44
C PRO A 419 29.88 9.32 -11.32
N THR A 420 29.71 8.79 -10.11
CA THR A 420 29.58 7.35 -9.89
C THR A 420 28.15 6.91 -10.19
N ALA A 421 27.95 6.01 -11.14
CA ALA A 421 26.65 5.45 -11.47
C ALA A 421 26.51 4.03 -10.87
N MET A 422 25.34 3.75 -10.28
CA MET A 422 24.92 2.44 -9.82
C MET A 422 23.68 2.02 -10.60
N THR A 423 23.62 0.74 -11.02
CA THR A 423 22.35 0.10 -11.40
C THR A 423 22.04 -1.08 -10.49
N TRP A 424 20.78 -1.23 -10.09
CA TRP A 424 20.36 -2.31 -9.19
C TRP A 424 18.85 -2.63 -9.28
N SER A 425 18.52 -3.87 -9.66
CA SER A 425 17.18 -4.42 -9.43
C SER A 425 17.01 -4.76 -7.95
N VAL A 426 16.06 -4.11 -7.26
CA VAL A 426 15.91 -4.23 -5.80
C VAL A 426 14.93 -5.30 -5.35
N ASN A 427 14.46 -6.15 -6.29
CA ASN A 427 13.50 -7.23 -6.04
C ASN A 427 12.35 -6.79 -5.12
N HIS A 428 11.68 -5.69 -5.48
CA HIS A 428 10.58 -5.10 -4.72
C HIS A 428 10.85 -4.82 -3.22
N GLY A 429 12.13 -4.76 -2.81
CA GLY A 429 12.59 -4.54 -1.44
C GLY A 429 12.71 -5.82 -0.60
N VAL A 430 12.66 -6.99 -1.22
CA VAL A 430 12.66 -8.30 -0.55
C VAL A 430 14.00 -9.01 -0.78
N GLN A 431 14.61 -9.42 0.32
CA GLN A 431 15.73 -10.34 0.32
C GLN A 431 15.20 -11.76 -0.01
N PRO A 432 15.66 -12.42 -1.08
CA PRO A 432 15.19 -13.74 -1.48
C PRO A 432 15.80 -14.88 -0.63
N GLU A 433 15.25 -16.09 -0.75
CA GLU A 433 15.74 -17.28 -0.02
C GLU A 433 17.20 -17.63 -0.37
N VAL A 434 17.59 -17.47 -1.64
CA VAL A 434 18.96 -17.74 -2.14
C VAL A 434 20.04 -16.96 -1.37
N THR A 435 19.70 -15.81 -0.79
CA THR A 435 20.61 -14.97 0.00
C THR A 435 20.28 -14.96 1.50
N GLY A 436 19.46 -15.89 2.00
CA GLY A 436 19.13 -16.03 3.42
C GLY A 436 17.83 -15.38 3.89
N GLY A 437 16.99 -14.91 2.96
CA GLY A 437 15.62 -14.44 3.22
C GLY A 437 14.61 -15.59 3.40
N PRO A 438 13.29 -15.33 3.24
CA PRO A 438 12.67 -14.03 2.91
C PRO A 438 12.75 -13.01 4.05
N ASP A 439 13.17 -11.79 3.74
CA ASP A 439 13.21 -10.65 4.68
C ASP A 439 12.97 -9.32 3.94
N VAL A 440 12.61 -8.25 4.64
CA VAL A 440 12.41 -6.90 4.08
C VAL A 440 13.33 -5.92 4.82
N ARG A 441 14.53 -5.69 4.28
CA ARG A 441 15.61 -4.89 4.91
C ARG A 441 15.89 -3.59 4.16
N LEU A 442 14.89 -2.70 4.12
CA LEU A 442 15.01 -1.42 3.41
C LEU A 442 16.09 -0.50 4.00
N ASP A 443 16.36 -0.63 5.30
CA ASP A 443 17.48 0.03 5.97
C ASP A 443 18.83 -0.38 5.37
N GLU A 444 19.02 -1.66 5.08
CA GLU A 444 20.26 -2.19 4.50
C GLU A 444 20.40 -1.84 3.01
N VAL A 445 19.28 -1.81 2.26
CA VAL A 445 19.24 -1.30 0.88
C VAL A 445 19.68 0.17 0.87
N ALA A 446 19.13 1.00 1.75
CA ALA A 446 19.53 2.41 1.88
C ALA A 446 21.00 2.55 2.34
N ALA A 447 21.45 1.72 3.29
CA ALA A 447 22.83 1.73 3.75
C ALA A 447 23.82 1.32 2.65
N THR A 448 23.45 0.36 1.80
CA THR A 448 24.24 -0.07 0.63
C THR A 448 24.41 1.08 -0.36
N ILE A 449 23.31 1.74 -0.74
CA ILE A 449 23.35 2.89 -1.64
C ILE A 449 24.22 4.01 -1.04
N ARG A 450 23.99 4.35 0.24
CA ARG A 450 24.75 5.40 0.94
C ARG A 450 26.24 5.06 1.05
N GLY A 451 26.58 3.82 1.37
CA GLY A 451 27.96 3.34 1.53
C GLY A 451 28.73 3.28 0.21
N SER A 452 28.02 3.06 -0.91
CA SER A 452 28.60 3.04 -2.25
C SER A 452 29.03 4.42 -2.77
N ALA A 453 28.52 5.50 -2.17
CA ALA A 453 28.72 6.88 -2.63
C ALA A 453 28.34 7.10 -4.12
N ALA A 454 27.33 6.37 -4.62
CA ALA A 454 26.79 6.57 -5.96
C ALA A 454 26.15 7.96 -6.10
N ASP A 455 26.45 8.63 -7.21
CA ASP A 455 25.88 9.93 -7.57
C ASP A 455 24.60 9.79 -8.40
N VAL A 456 24.47 8.71 -9.15
CA VAL A 456 23.25 8.34 -9.90
C VAL A 456 22.92 6.89 -9.57
N VAL A 457 21.73 6.65 -9.04
CA VAL A 457 21.25 5.33 -8.63
C VAL A 457 20.05 4.96 -9.49
N MET A 458 20.26 4.06 -10.45
CA MET A 458 19.27 3.56 -11.39
C MET A 458 18.68 2.26 -10.83
N LEU A 459 17.44 2.32 -10.34
CA LEU A 459 16.77 1.18 -9.71
C LEU A 459 15.71 0.56 -10.62
N GLN A 460 15.62 -0.76 -10.57
CA GLN A 460 14.57 -1.55 -11.21
C GLN A 460 13.78 -2.35 -10.16
N GLU A 461 12.61 -2.86 -10.53
CA GLU A 461 11.70 -3.57 -9.63
C GLU A 461 11.33 -2.79 -8.36
N VAL A 462 11.19 -1.47 -8.49
CA VAL A 462 10.83 -0.61 -7.38
C VAL A 462 9.33 -0.75 -7.11
N SER A 463 8.99 -1.35 -5.98
CA SER A 463 7.59 -1.56 -5.58
C SER A 463 7.06 -0.44 -4.71
N ARG A 464 5.78 -0.11 -4.91
CA ARG A 464 5.07 0.97 -4.21
C ARG A 464 3.70 0.49 -3.72
N GLY A 465 3.71 -0.15 -2.55
CA GLY A 465 2.52 -0.69 -1.88
C GLY A 465 2.08 -2.07 -2.36
N TRP A 466 2.92 -2.80 -3.08
CA TRP A 466 2.66 -4.20 -3.42
C TRP A 466 2.71 -5.08 -2.17
N LEU A 467 1.72 -5.96 -2.04
CA LEU A 467 1.68 -6.90 -0.90
C LEU A 467 2.85 -7.88 -0.95
N ALA A 468 3.30 -8.28 -2.14
CA ALA A 468 4.50 -9.12 -2.30
C ALA A 468 5.75 -8.47 -1.69
N GLY A 469 5.88 -7.13 -1.75
CA GLY A 469 6.93 -6.36 -1.08
C GLY A 469 6.58 -5.91 0.34
N GLY A 470 5.67 -6.59 1.02
CA GLY A 470 5.27 -6.25 2.40
C GLY A 470 4.42 -5.00 2.51
N GLY A 471 3.94 -4.46 1.40
CA GLY A 471 3.18 -3.21 1.35
C GLY A 471 4.02 -1.96 1.59
N ALA A 472 5.34 -2.03 1.51
CA ALA A 472 6.22 -0.86 1.61
C ALA A 472 6.20 -0.01 0.32
N ASP A 473 6.53 1.27 0.44
CA ASP A 473 6.84 2.13 -0.70
C ASP A 473 8.36 2.29 -0.77
N VAL A 474 9.03 1.44 -1.55
CA VAL A 474 10.50 1.41 -1.63
C VAL A 474 11.03 2.75 -2.12
N LEU A 475 10.34 3.37 -3.09
CA LEU A 475 10.72 4.68 -3.61
C LEU A 475 10.62 5.78 -2.54
N GLU A 476 9.46 5.88 -1.88
CA GLU A 476 9.24 6.88 -0.83
C GLU A 476 10.18 6.65 0.35
N TYR A 477 10.45 5.37 0.71
CA TYR A 477 11.41 4.99 1.73
C TYR A 477 12.82 5.50 1.41
N LEU A 478 13.36 5.12 0.24
CA LEU A 478 14.72 5.48 -0.16
C LEU A 478 14.87 6.98 -0.38
N ALA A 479 13.89 7.64 -1.00
CA ALA A 479 13.94 9.09 -1.22
C ALA A 479 14.00 9.87 0.10
N GLY A 480 13.21 9.48 1.11
CA GLY A 480 13.23 10.16 2.41
C GLY A 480 14.42 9.79 3.30
N GLU A 481 14.88 8.53 3.26
CA GLU A 481 16.02 8.06 4.06
C GLU A 481 17.38 8.51 3.50
N LEU A 482 17.50 8.61 2.18
CA LEU A 482 18.69 9.13 1.51
C LEU A 482 18.62 10.65 1.31
N GLN A 483 17.42 11.24 1.39
CA GLN A 483 17.14 12.66 1.11
C GLN A 483 17.60 13.07 -0.30
N LEU A 484 17.33 12.22 -1.29
CA LEU A 484 17.73 12.43 -2.67
C LEU A 484 16.52 12.75 -3.57
N PRO A 485 16.66 13.66 -4.53
CA PRO A 485 15.68 13.85 -5.60
C PRO A 485 15.59 12.59 -6.44
N TYR A 486 14.42 12.35 -7.03
CA TYR A 486 14.17 11.16 -7.82
C TYR A 486 13.26 11.41 -9.01
N ALA A 487 13.40 10.56 -10.03
CA ALA A 487 12.45 10.37 -11.11
C ALA A 487 11.94 8.92 -11.08
N TYR A 488 10.69 8.69 -11.51
CA TYR A 488 10.08 7.37 -11.49
C TYR A 488 9.18 7.14 -12.71
N ALA A 489 9.24 5.94 -13.26
CA ALA A 489 8.33 5.45 -14.29
C ALA A 489 7.68 4.14 -13.85
N GLY A 490 6.35 4.14 -13.78
CA GLY A 490 5.58 2.93 -13.55
C GLY A 490 5.61 1.97 -14.75
N ALA A 491 5.49 0.69 -14.49
CA ALA A 491 5.47 -0.42 -15.43
C ALA A 491 4.15 -1.17 -15.20
N ASP A 492 3.15 -0.91 -16.04
CA ASP A 492 1.75 -1.36 -15.87
C ASP A 492 1.03 -0.78 -14.64
N GLY A 493 1.01 0.56 -14.57
CA GLY A 493 0.47 1.32 -13.44
C GLY A 493 1.56 1.89 -12.53
N PRO A 494 1.22 2.70 -11.52
CA PRO A 494 2.22 3.39 -10.72
C PRO A 494 2.84 2.52 -9.60
N GLN A 495 2.32 1.32 -9.32
CA GLN A 495 2.71 0.52 -8.15
C GLN A 495 4.02 -0.25 -8.29
N PHE A 496 4.55 -0.42 -9.50
CA PHE A 496 5.80 -1.13 -9.77
C PHE A 496 6.50 -0.47 -10.94
N GLY A 497 7.83 -0.39 -10.94
CA GLY A 497 8.55 0.27 -12.03
C GLY A 497 10.01 0.56 -11.77
N ASN A 498 10.52 1.58 -12.46
CA ASN A 498 11.93 1.97 -12.46
C ASN A 498 12.09 3.36 -11.86
N ALA A 499 13.18 3.58 -11.14
CA ALA A 499 13.50 4.86 -10.51
C ALA A 499 14.94 5.30 -10.82
N ILE A 500 15.18 6.60 -10.74
CA ILE A 500 16.52 7.18 -10.67
C ILE A 500 16.56 8.09 -9.45
N LEU A 501 17.57 7.95 -8.59
CA LEU A 501 17.89 8.91 -7.54
C LEU A 501 19.24 9.56 -7.84
N THR A 502 19.38 10.87 -7.59
CA THR A 502 20.62 11.60 -7.89
C THR A 502 21.16 12.33 -6.66
N SER A 503 22.49 12.41 -6.51
CA SER A 503 23.14 13.08 -5.38
C SER A 503 22.98 14.61 -5.38
N ARG A 504 22.50 15.16 -6.49
CA ARG A 504 22.24 16.59 -6.73
C ARG A 504 20.98 16.73 -7.58
N GLU A 505 20.51 17.95 -7.79
CA GLU A 505 19.39 18.21 -8.70
C GLU A 505 19.69 17.66 -10.10
N HIS A 506 18.65 17.07 -10.71
CA HIS A 506 18.67 16.59 -12.09
C HIS A 506 17.65 17.38 -12.91
N ALA A 507 17.82 17.38 -14.22
CA ALA A 507 16.93 18.07 -15.15
C ALA A 507 16.18 17.08 -16.05
N ASN A 508 15.15 17.58 -16.73
CA ASN A 508 14.41 16.89 -17.79
C ASN A 508 13.99 15.44 -17.46
N PRO A 509 13.36 15.17 -16.30
CA PRO A 509 12.85 13.85 -16.00
C PRO A 509 11.78 13.47 -17.01
N ARG A 510 11.96 12.33 -17.66
CA ARG A 510 11.06 11.83 -18.70
C ARG A 510 10.95 10.32 -18.63
N SER A 511 9.84 9.79 -19.12
CA SER A 511 9.58 8.35 -19.14
C SER A 511 8.87 7.92 -20.41
N ILE A 512 9.07 6.66 -20.79
CA ILE A 512 8.37 6.00 -21.90
C ILE A 512 7.81 4.66 -21.44
N THR A 513 6.62 4.29 -21.93
CA THR A 513 6.15 2.91 -21.90
C THR A 513 6.75 2.18 -23.09
N LEU A 514 7.47 1.09 -22.84
CA LEU A 514 8.10 0.29 -23.88
C LEU A 514 7.07 -0.64 -24.55
N PRO A 515 7.30 -1.06 -25.80
CA PRO A 515 6.44 -2.03 -26.48
C PRO A 515 6.12 -3.24 -25.60
N ALA A 516 4.85 -3.61 -25.56
CA ALA A 516 4.39 -4.76 -24.80
C ALA A 516 5.07 -6.02 -25.34
N GLY A 517 5.72 -6.77 -24.44
CA GLY A 517 6.18 -8.10 -24.77
C GLY A 517 5.11 -9.16 -24.51
N ASP A 518 5.44 -10.44 -24.67
CA ASP A 518 4.57 -11.58 -24.27
C ASP A 518 4.51 -11.78 -22.74
N GLY A 519 5.26 -10.99 -21.97
CA GLY A 519 5.25 -11.02 -20.51
C GLY A 519 4.03 -10.34 -19.89
N PRO A 520 3.73 -10.64 -18.61
CA PRO A 520 2.53 -10.16 -17.92
C PRO A 520 2.51 -8.66 -17.66
N HIS A 521 3.68 -8.02 -17.56
CA HIS A 521 3.77 -6.59 -17.27
C HIS A 521 4.21 -5.79 -18.49
N ALA A 522 3.59 -4.64 -18.70
CA ALA A 522 4.20 -3.59 -19.52
C ALA A 522 5.57 -3.22 -18.94
N ARG A 523 6.52 -2.84 -19.81
CA ARG A 523 7.82 -2.31 -19.41
C ARG A 523 7.85 -0.80 -19.59
N SER A 524 8.76 -0.14 -18.90
CA SER A 524 8.97 1.29 -19.02
C SER A 524 10.43 1.65 -18.80
N ALA A 525 10.80 2.85 -19.24
CA ALA A 525 12.08 3.44 -18.91
C ALA A 525 11.87 4.84 -18.33
N VAL A 526 12.78 5.26 -17.45
CA VAL A 526 12.87 6.62 -16.92
C VAL A 526 14.24 7.17 -17.24
N ALA A 527 14.34 8.44 -17.60
CA ALA A 527 15.60 9.11 -17.85
C ALA A 527 15.62 10.50 -17.24
N VAL A 528 16.81 10.94 -16.84
CA VAL A 528 17.11 12.28 -16.33
C VAL A 528 18.40 12.79 -16.95
N ASP A 529 18.52 14.11 -17.05
CA ASP A 529 19.78 14.75 -17.44
C ASP A 529 20.54 15.15 -16.17
N PHE A 530 21.78 14.71 -16.05
CA PHE A 530 22.61 14.89 -14.87
C PHE A 530 24.09 15.04 -15.25
N MET A 531 24.74 16.10 -14.79
CA MET A 531 26.18 16.32 -14.96
C MET A 531 26.67 16.22 -16.42
N GLY A 532 25.87 16.74 -17.35
CA GLY A 532 26.19 16.79 -18.77
C GLY A 532 25.92 15.50 -19.56
N ALA A 533 25.29 14.49 -18.95
CA ALA A 533 24.86 13.27 -19.62
C ALA A 533 23.39 12.94 -19.30
N THR A 534 22.73 12.18 -20.16
CA THR A 534 21.43 11.56 -19.85
C THR A 534 21.67 10.18 -19.24
N PHE A 535 21.06 9.93 -18.08
CA PHE A 535 21.03 8.62 -17.42
C PHE A 535 19.64 8.02 -17.52
N ALA A 536 19.53 6.75 -17.91
CA ALA A 536 18.28 6.04 -18.07
C ALA A 536 18.26 4.71 -17.29
N SER A 537 17.16 4.45 -16.58
CA SER A 537 16.89 3.19 -15.88
C SER A 537 15.79 2.43 -16.60
N THR A 538 16.01 1.14 -16.87
CA THR A 538 15.03 0.27 -17.53
C THR A 538 15.13 -1.17 -17.07
N ARG A 539 14.07 -1.94 -17.30
CA ARG A 539 14.08 -3.41 -17.24
C ARG A 539 13.44 -3.95 -18.51
N LEU A 540 14.15 -4.80 -19.24
CA LEU A 540 13.63 -5.40 -20.47
C LEU A 540 12.99 -6.77 -20.19
N ASP A 541 12.18 -7.27 -21.13
CA ASP A 541 11.57 -8.60 -20.99
C ASP A 541 12.46 -9.69 -21.61
N PRO A 542 12.95 -10.66 -20.81
CA PRO A 542 13.79 -11.74 -21.33
C PRO A 542 13.01 -12.91 -21.94
N ARG A 543 11.68 -12.94 -21.77
CA ARG A 543 10.88 -14.16 -22.01
C ARG A 543 10.37 -14.29 -23.43
N GLN A 544 10.43 -13.22 -24.23
CA GLN A 544 9.93 -13.21 -25.60
C GLN A 544 11.07 -13.07 -26.60
N ILE A 545 11.15 -14.05 -27.51
CA ILE A 545 12.02 -13.96 -28.69
C ILE A 545 11.61 -12.74 -29.53
N GLY A 546 12.51 -11.78 -29.73
CA GLY A 546 12.22 -10.53 -30.46
C GLY A 546 11.58 -9.42 -29.61
N GLY A 547 11.12 -9.73 -28.39
CA GLY A 547 10.45 -8.76 -27.52
C GLY A 547 11.42 -7.79 -26.84
N GLY A 548 12.54 -8.32 -26.33
CA GLY A 548 13.61 -7.50 -25.76
C GLY A 548 14.25 -6.58 -26.80
N GLU A 549 14.44 -7.06 -28.03
CA GLU A 549 15.00 -6.30 -29.14
C GLU A 549 14.11 -5.12 -29.54
N ALA A 550 12.81 -5.35 -29.71
CA ALA A 550 11.86 -4.27 -30.00
C ALA A 550 11.79 -3.22 -28.87
N GLN A 551 11.95 -3.65 -27.61
CA GLN A 551 12.04 -2.73 -26.47
C GLN A 551 13.36 -1.95 -26.47
N ALA A 552 14.47 -2.58 -26.83
CA ALA A 552 15.77 -1.92 -26.98
C ALA A 552 15.77 -0.90 -28.13
N GLU A 553 15.18 -1.24 -29.28
CA GLU A 553 15.00 -0.30 -30.41
C GLU A 553 14.17 0.92 -30.00
N ALA A 554 13.02 0.70 -29.36
CA ALA A 554 12.19 1.80 -28.86
C ALA A 554 12.91 2.66 -27.81
N LEU A 555 13.75 2.04 -26.97
CA LEU A 555 14.58 2.75 -26.00
C LEU A 555 15.65 3.61 -26.69
N ILE A 556 16.32 3.09 -27.72
CA ILE A 556 17.32 3.83 -28.51
C ILE A 556 16.67 5.04 -29.20
N ASP A 557 15.54 4.83 -29.88
CA ASP A 557 14.81 5.90 -30.57
C ASP A 557 14.38 7.01 -29.60
N TRP A 558 13.93 6.63 -28.40
CA TRP A 558 13.53 7.59 -27.36
C TRP A 558 14.71 8.33 -26.73
N LEU A 559 15.89 7.70 -26.71
CA LEU A 559 17.15 8.26 -26.22
C LEU A 559 18.01 8.86 -27.35
N ASP A 560 17.42 9.19 -28.50
CA ASP A 560 18.11 9.90 -29.58
C ASP A 560 18.33 11.38 -29.23
N VAL A 561 19.29 11.61 -28.34
CA VAL A 561 19.69 12.92 -27.84
C VAL A 561 21.18 13.17 -28.12
N PRO A 562 21.60 14.43 -28.33
CA PRO A 562 22.99 14.75 -28.67
C PRO A 562 23.97 14.62 -27.50
N GLN A 563 23.47 14.56 -26.26
CA GLN A 563 24.31 14.41 -25.07
C GLN A 563 24.87 12.99 -24.93
N PRO A 564 25.99 12.83 -24.20
CA PRO A 564 26.43 11.52 -23.70
C PRO A 564 25.31 10.80 -22.94
N LEU A 565 25.27 9.47 -23.05
CA LEU A 565 24.18 8.64 -22.56
C LEU A 565 24.71 7.46 -21.75
N VAL A 566 23.98 7.13 -20.68
CA VAL A 566 24.18 5.93 -19.88
C VAL A 566 22.84 5.25 -19.66
N ILE A 567 22.76 3.96 -19.96
CA ILE A 567 21.62 3.09 -19.66
C ILE A 567 22.07 2.11 -18.58
N GLY A 568 21.39 2.11 -17.45
CA GLY A 568 21.56 1.14 -16.38
C GLY A 568 20.32 0.27 -16.22
N GLY A 569 20.47 -1.04 -16.17
CA GLY A 569 19.37 -1.89 -15.76
C GLY A 569 19.53 -3.37 -16.03
N ASP A 570 18.52 -4.13 -15.61
CA ASP A 570 18.33 -5.52 -15.96
C ASP A 570 17.84 -5.62 -17.41
N LEU A 571 18.76 -5.95 -18.31
CA LEU A 571 18.47 -6.10 -19.74
C LEU A 571 17.97 -7.51 -20.07
N GLY A 572 17.88 -8.38 -19.07
CA GLY A 572 17.25 -9.69 -19.15
C GLY A 572 18.05 -10.75 -19.91
N ASP A 573 19.22 -10.42 -20.44
CA ASP A 573 19.93 -11.32 -21.34
C ASP A 573 21.45 -11.34 -21.10
N VAL A 574 22.07 -12.43 -21.52
CA VAL A 574 23.50 -12.68 -21.33
C VAL A 574 24.34 -11.86 -22.33
N PRO A 575 25.66 -11.72 -22.12
CA PRO A 575 26.48 -10.81 -22.93
C PRO A 575 26.47 -11.09 -24.45
N SER A 576 26.16 -12.31 -24.88
CA SER A 576 26.09 -12.70 -26.30
C SER A 576 24.68 -12.56 -26.92
N SER A 577 23.80 -11.78 -26.32
CA SER A 577 22.40 -11.68 -26.69
C SER A 577 22.11 -10.76 -27.87
N ALA A 578 20.94 -10.96 -28.48
CA ALA A 578 20.43 -10.08 -29.53
C ALA A 578 20.15 -8.66 -28.99
N VAL A 579 19.65 -8.56 -27.76
CA VAL A 579 19.40 -7.26 -27.09
C VAL A 579 20.68 -6.44 -26.96
N LEU A 580 21.77 -7.04 -26.48
CA LEU A 580 23.04 -6.32 -26.37
C LEU A 580 23.65 -6.01 -27.74
N ALA A 581 23.44 -6.86 -28.74
CA ALA A 581 23.87 -6.58 -30.10
C ALA A 581 23.16 -5.34 -30.67
N VAL A 582 21.84 -5.20 -30.49
CA VAL A 582 21.07 -4.01 -30.90
C VAL A 582 21.62 -2.73 -30.26
N LEU A 583 21.89 -2.76 -28.95
CA LEU A 583 22.48 -1.61 -28.24
C LEU A 583 23.90 -1.30 -28.74
N SER A 584 24.71 -2.34 -28.97
CA SER A 584 26.09 -2.19 -29.46
C SER A 584 26.14 -1.60 -30.87
N ASP A 585 25.26 -2.06 -31.76
CA ASP A 585 25.11 -1.55 -33.13
C ASP A 585 24.66 -0.09 -33.14
N ALA A 586 23.91 0.34 -32.12
CA ALA A 586 23.53 1.75 -31.88
C ALA A 586 24.64 2.59 -31.21
N GLY A 587 25.83 2.02 -31.02
CA GLY A 587 27.03 2.70 -30.52
C GLY A 587 27.16 2.74 -29.00
N PHE A 588 26.41 1.91 -28.26
CA PHE A 588 26.60 1.75 -26.82
C PHE A 588 27.70 0.72 -26.52
N ALA A 589 28.61 1.05 -25.61
CA ALA A 589 29.60 0.13 -25.08
C ALA A 589 29.23 -0.30 -23.66
N SER A 590 29.35 -1.59 -23.37
CA SER A 590 29.19 -2.14 -22.02
C SER A 590 30.39 -1.76 -21.15
N ALA A 591 30.13 -1.22 -19.97
CA ALA A 591 31.17 -0.92 -18.99
C ALA A 591 31.97 -2.20 -18.66
N GLN A 592 31.27 -3.31 -18.43
CA GLN A 592 31.87 -4.60 -18.11
C GLN A 592 32.83 -5.11 -19.19
N ASP A 593 32.48 -4.91 -20.47
CA ASP A 593 33.33 -5.31 -21.59
C ASP A 593 34.57 -4.43 -21.70
N VAL A 594 34.43 -3.11 -21.47
CA VAL A 594 35.55 -2.15 -21.46
C VAL A 594 36.57 -2.49 -20.36
N ALA A 595 36.12 -2.91 -19.18
CA ALA A 595 37.01 -3.32 -18.09
C ALA A 595 37.53 -4.77 -18.23
N GLY A 596 36.97 -5.57 -19.15
CA GLY A 596 37.28 -7.00 -19.25
C GLY A 596 36.82 -7.81 -18.03
N THR A 597 35.79 -7.33 -17.32
CA THR A 597 35.25 -7.94 -16.11
C THR A 597 33.80 -8.35 -16.33
N SER A 598 33.54 -9.62 -16.65
CA SER A 598 32.19 -10.18 -16.59
C SER A 598 31.93 -10.73 -15.19
N GLY A 599 31.18 -9.96 -14.39
CA GLY A 599 30.75 -10.35 -13.05
C GLY A 599 29.33 -10.93 -13.06
N VAL A 600 29.04 -11.84 -12.14
CA VAL A 600 27.67 -12.25 -11.82
C VAL A 600 26.91 -11.02 -11.31
N THR A 601 25.74 -10.73 -11.86
CA THR A 601 24.85 -9.66 -11.38
C THR A 601 23.49 -10.17 -10.96
N TYR A 602 23.15 -11.41 -11.31
CA TYR A 602 21.93 -12.10 -10.90
C TYR A 602 22.30 -13.44 -10.26
N LEU A 603 21.74 -13.73 -9.09
CA LEU A 603 22.06 -14.91 -8.28
C LEU A 603 21.13 -16.09 -8.55
N GLY A 604 20.00 -15.87 -9.23
CA GLY A 604 19.01 -16.91 -9.44
C GLY A 604 18.09 -17.14 -8.25
N THR A 605 17.28 -18.19 -8.36
CA THR A 605 16.44 -18.71 -7.28
C THR A 605 17.03 -19.97 -6.65
N ASP A 606 17.97 -20.62 -7.33
CA ASP A 606 18.67 -21.83 -6.86
C ASP A 606 19.81 -21.51 -5.87
N PRO A 607 19.72 -21.97 -4.61
CA PRO A 607 20.80 -21.83 -3.63
C PRO A 607 22.12 -22.48 -4.02
N ALA A 608 22.13 -23.44 -4.96
CA ALA A 608 23.37 -24.04 -5.45
C ALA A 608 24.14 -23.15 -6.44
N GLY A 609 23.57 -21.98 -6.80
CA GLY A 609 24.20 -21.00 -7.69
C GLY A 609 24.26 -21.42 -9.15
N GLY A 610 23.52 -22.47 -9.54
CA GLY A 610 23.47 -22.96 -10.92
C GLY A 610 22.83 -21.98 -11.91
N GLU A 611 22.13 -20.96 -11.39
CA GLU A 611 21.39 -19.94 -12.13
C GLU A 611 22.08 -18.56 -12.13
N ALA A 612 23.31 -18.48 -11.62
CA ALA A 612 24.04 -17.22 -11.58
C ALA A 612 24.38 -16.71 -12.99
N LEU A 613 23.97 -15.47 -13.30
CA LEU A 613 24.08 -14.86 -14.62
C LEU A 613 24.55 -13.40 -14.54
N THR A 614 24.95 -12.85 -15.68
CA THR A 614 25.11 -11.41 -15.91
C THR A 614 23.90 -10.93 -16.69
N LEU A 615 22.98 -10.23 -16.03
CA LEU A 615 21.74 -9.69 -16.63
C LEU A 615 21.65 -8.17 -16.52
N ASP A 616 22.43 -7.58 -15.60
CA ASP A 616 22.45 -6.15 -15.32
C ASP A 616 23.66 -5.49 -15.99
N TYR A 617 23.42 -4.38 -16.68
CA TYR A 617 24.46 -3.70 -17.45
C TYR A 617 24.47 -2.20 -17.25
N LEU A 618 25.66 -1.61 -17.38
CA LEU A 618 25.87 -0.19 -17.60
C LEU A 618 26.35 0.00 -19.04
N MET A 619 25.47 0.49 -19.91
CA MET A 619 25.72 0.71 -21.33
C MET A 619 25.94 2.21 -21.58
N GLY A 620 27.04 2.59 -22.20
CA GLY A 620 27.42 4.00 -22.38
C GLY A 620 27.65 4.38 -23.84
N ARG A 621 27.19 5.57 -24.24
CA ARG A 621 27.46 6.16 -25.55
C ARG A 621 28.01 7.57 -25.36
N GLY A 622 29.22 7.83 -25.86
CA GLY A 622 29.89 9.13 -25.67
C GLY A 622 30.42 9.36 -24.23
N VAL A 623 30.61 8.30 -23.45
CA VAL A 623 31.16 8.33 -22.08
C VAL A 623 32.35 7.38 -21.95
N GLU A 624 33.17 7.58 -20.92
CA GLU A 624 34.24 6.64 -20.54
C GLU A 624 33.94 6.03 -19.16
N PHE A 625 33.95 4.71 -19.06
CA PHE A 625 33.79 3.99 -17.79
C PHE A 625 35.12 3.69 -17.12
N ARG A 626 35.16 3.85 -15.79
CA ARG A 626 36.30 3.51 -14.92
C ARG A 626 35.80 2.88 -13.63
N ASP A 627 36.72 2.25 -12.89
CA ASP A 627 36.48 1.78 -11.51
C ASP A 627 35.20 0.94 -11.39
N ILE A 628 35.08 -0.11 -12.20
CA ILE A 628 33.88 -0.97 -12.25
C ILE A 628 33.90 -1.97 -11.11
N GLU A 629 32.78 -2.09 -10.41
CA GLU A 629 32.64 -2.98 -9.26
C GLU A 629 31.21 -3.54 -9.16
N THR A 630 31.09 -4.82 -8.81
CA THR A 630 29.83 -5.42 -8.39
C THR A 630 29.87 -5.65 -6.88
N LEU A 631 28.87 -5.15 -6.15
CA LEU A 631 28.80 -5.28 -4.70
C LEU A 631 28.12 -6.60 -4.29
N GLY A 632 28.83 -7.44 -3.54
CA GLY A 632 28.28 -8.67 -2.98
C GLY A 632 27.40 -8.40 -1.76
N VAL A 633 26.13 -8.08 -1.97
CA VAL A 633 25.14 -7.84 -0.91
C VAL A 633 23.94 -8.80 -1.03
N PRO A 634 23.32 -9.21 0.09
CA PRO A 634 22.25 -10.21 0.05
C PRO A 634 20.85 -9.62 -0.19
N TRP A 635 20.71 -8.29 -0.27
CA TRP A 635 19.41 -7.62 -0.13
C TRP A 635 18.48 -7.69 -1.35
N SER A 636 18.91 -8.39 -2.40
CA SER A 636 18.16 -8.67 -3.63
C SER A 636 18.75 -9.96 -4.25
N ASP A 637 18.02 -10.56 -5.19
CA ASP A 637 18.55 -11.60 -6.09
C ASP A 637 19.48 -11.02 -7.16
N HIS A 638 19.48 -9.70 -7.34
CA HIS A 638 20.45 -8.97 -8.15
C HIS A 638 21.50 -8.25 -7.29
N LEU A 639 22.72 -8.17 -7.80
CA LEU A 639 23.83 -7.46 -7.19
C LEU A 639 23.97 -6.04 -7.79
N PRO A 640 24.20 -4.99 -6.96
CA PRO A 640 24.47 -3.66 -7.46
C PRO A 640 25.73 -3.62 -8.32
N LEU A 641 25.64 -3.02 -9.51
CA LEU A 641 26.76 -2.78 -10.41
C LEU A 641 27.09 -1.28 -10.43
N LEU A 642 28.36 -0.94 -10.23
CA LEU A 642 28.87 0.42 -10.21
C LEU A 642 29.93 0.67 -11.27
N ALA A 643 29.97 1.90 -11.76
CA ALA A 643 31.08 2.44 -12.52
C ALA A 643 31.20 3.95 -12.33
N ARG A 644 32.42 4.47 -12.37
CA ARG A 644 32.65 5.91 -12.57
C ARG A 644 32.45 6.23 -14.04
N VAL A 645 31.64 7.24 -14.33
CA VAL A 645 31.27 7.63 -15.70
C VAL A 645 31.84 9.00 -16.03
N ALA A 646 32.92 9.08 -16.79
CA ALA A 646 33.40 10.38 -17.28
C ALA A 646 32.53 10.83 -18.46
N THR A 647 31.81 11.94 -18.28
CA THR A 647 30.85 12.48 -19.27
C THR A 647 31.52 13.35 -20.33
N GLY A 648 32.76 13.80 -20.08
CA GLY A 648 33.48 14.75 -20.95
C GLY A 648 32.94 16.19 -20.87
N ALA A 649 31.85 16.42 -20.14
CA ALA A 649 31.32 17.75 -19.89
C ALA A 649 32.19 18.52 -18.87
N THR A 650 32.16 19.85 -18.99
CA THR A 650 32.82 20.76 -18.05
C THR A 650 31.78 21.60 -17.35
N ALA A 651 32.10 22.08 -16.14
CA ALA A 651 31.21 22.96 -15.41
C ALA A 651 30.87 24.21 -16.24
N PRO A 652 29.62 24.69 -16.22
CA PRO A 652 29.27 25.98 -16.81
C PRO A 652 30.22 27.05 -16.25
N THR A 653 30.86 27.82 -17.13
CA THR A 653 31.88 28.81 -16.72
C THR A 653 31.27 30.17 -16.36
N GLU A 654 29.99 30.40 -16.67
CA GLU A 654 29.22 31.60 -16.30
C GLU A 654 27.79 31.24 -15.88
N ALA A 655 27.30 31.86 -14.81
CA ALA A 655 25.99 31.64 -14.19
C ALA A 655 24.79 32.15 -15.02
N GLY A 656 24.93 32.25 -16.35
CA GLY A 656 23.87 32.70 -17.26
C GLY A 656 23.82 31.97 -18.60
N GLU A 657 24.68 30.96 -18.79
CA GLU A 657 24.66 30.04 -19.94
C GLU A 657 24.24 28.62 -19.52
N ASP A 658 23.57 28.45 -18.38
CA ASP A 658 22.98 27.16 -18.06
C ASP A 658 21.66 26.99 -18.84
N LEU A 659 21.70 26.13 -19.86
CA LEU A 659 20.51 25.71 -20.62
C LEU A 659 19.46 25.01 -19.73
N ASN A 660 19.79 24.71 -18.47
CA ASN A 660 18.91 24.15 -17.46
C ASN A 660 18.60 25.09 -16.27
N GLU A 661 18.92 26.40 -16.33
CA GLU A 661 18.63 27.31 -15.22
C GLU A 661 17.11 27.59 -15.08
N ILE A 662 16.57 27.35 -13.88
CA ILE A 662 15.23 27.81 -13.50
C ILE A 662 15.30 29.34 -13.38
N GLN A 663 14.56 30.05 -14.21
CA GLN A 663 14.36 31.51 -14.08
C GLN A 663 13.88 31.83 -12.65
N PRO A 664 14.51 32.79 -11.93
CA PRO A 664 14.13 33.09 -10.56
C PRO A 664 12.70 33.60 -10.49
N GLU A 665 11.97 33.16 -9.46
CA GLU A 665 10.64 33.68 -9.14
C GLU A 665 10.67 35.21 -9.04
N ALA A 666 9.64 35.86 -9.58
CA ALA A 666 9.44 37.30 -9.46
C ALA A 666 9.54 37.72 -7.98
N GLY A 667 10.56 38.54 -7.68
CA GLY A 667 10.97 38.87 -6.32
C GLY A 667 9.85 39.39 -5.41
N THR A 668 9.97 39.07 -4.13
CA THR A 668 9.11 39.62 -3.08
C THR A 668 9.39 41.11 -2.88
N SER A 669 8.29 41.86 -2.83
CA SER A 669 8.10 43.30 -2.59
C SER A 669 9.11 44.01 -1.67
N PRO A 670 9.33 45.33 -1.88
CA PRO A 670 9.51 46.27 -0.80
C PRO A 670 8.17 46.92 -0.39
N SER A 671 7.76 46.73 0.87
CA SER A 671 6.77 47.58 1.56
C SER A 671 7.42 48.91 2.03
N PRO A 672 6.68 49.80 2.71
CA PRO A 672 5.71 50.77 2.19
C PRO A 672 6.28 52.20 2.21
N SER A 673 5.71 53.13 1.43
CA SER A 673 5.84 54.57 1.73
C SER A 673 4.55 55.32 1.46
N THR A 674 4.40 56.35 2.27
CA THR A 674 3.19 57.04 2.73
C THR A 674 2.66 58.11 1.77
N SER A 675 1.33 58.26 1.77
CA SER A 675 0.57 59.51 1.66
C SER A 675 0.68 60.34 0.37
N ALA A 676 -0.45 60.44 -0.37
CA ALA A 676 -1.11 61.72 -0.62
C ALA A 676 -2.50 61.54 -1.25
N THR A 677 -3.46 62.18 -0.60
CA THR A 677 -4.87 62.39 -0.92
C THR A 677 -5.06 63.17 -2.22
N ALA A 678 -6.00 62.76 -3.09
CA ALA A 678 -7.02 63.62 -3.72
C ALA A 678 -7.88 62.82 -4.72
N SER A 679 -9.18 62.78 -4.48
CA SER A 679 -10.24 62.62 -5.50
C SER A 679 -10.89 64.00 -5.72
N PRO A 680 -11.87 64.18 -6.63
CA PRO A 680 -12.15 63.53 -7.91
C PRO A 680 -12.30 64.55 -9.07
N SER A 681 -12.40 64.08 -10.32
CA SER A 681 -13.14 64.80 -11.36
C SER A 681 -13.95 63.81 -12.19
N THR A 682 -15.26 63.98 -12.11
CA THR A 682 -16.29 63.52 -13.06
C THR A 682 -16.11 64.16 -14.43
N ASP A 683 -16.47 63.43 -15.49
CA ASP A 683 -17.12 63.84 -16.75
C ASP A 683 -16.95 62.70 -17.76
N SER A 684 -17.96 61.85 -17.96
CA SER A 684 -19.02 61.93 -19.00
C SER A 684 -18.54 61.56 -20.41
N GLU A 685 -18.74 60.30 -20.80
CA GLU A 685 -19.62 59.83 -21.90
C GLU A 685 -19.80 58.31 -21.84
#